data_AF-A0A4Y9Z2V5-F1
#
_entry.id   AF-A0A4Y9Z2V5-F1
#
_cell.length_a   1.000
_cell.length_b   1.000
_cell.length_c   1.000
_cell.angle_alpha   90.00
_cell.angle_beta   90.00
_cell.angle_gamma   90.00
#
_symmetry.space_group_name_H-M   'P 1'
#
loop_
_entity.id
_entity.type
_entity.pdbx_description
1 polymer ?
#
loop_
_entity_poly.entity_id
_entity_poly.type
_entity_poly.pdbx_seq_one_letter_code
_entity_poly.pdbx_strand_id
1 'polypeptide(L)'
;MVATQPTTAGTENRATNELIRDVLLKKKEGIVSFAGTSQYGARGLGISACGLAALNFARVIFAKEQEGERDESLLRVAISKETAEVGACFVTVILFHVLTYYVAKEITAICAAWSSNAHLEVEEIWKIPLFESSLKLRGTKYGHPGIDQFKRLLEDLKAIDTSAVVIITRPPEILACLKIKVSGTDVFIVFDSHSRPRYPDGAGFIIHTSVPAIAGRLAELLPVVDFSDKDLHWQAQLLSNYSGHIFVPRGIVPNLMNLTHMVMDTSLALLALRSDATQLNTQNNNLTSENARLRSELEEREDRHRREMERLRLSFQARPPVEQYSRPLGASPSTATPWTHTPHTNAVASSSRLPDRKSRTPSPLAEDFRLAAQLQSEWEKEDDTFGQALQQQKLFNEENERLEAQRAELAKTDQRRFECSICFQEHPEDFVARPDHCSHAFCRDCIRGLVISKLEEHRFPVLCPVCVIDRDRADPGVISQHLVLEIGITDKQYAIWEEMELSAFSVLIHCRQCKKSMFVDKDDVQETDTLVCPMRTCQFAWCKSCQQAIDIGGPKHSCDGSSELDHLMRERGWKYCPNCKTPIQKISGCNHMTCMSPGCNTHFCYVCVELQASMRHASSRTHSILHLNKSLYASVRTASDSINTALHVAANRTHLRLYDSLILHPAHRRFEGLGIHKRGPRHRQARHEHRHGIREVQVENLRGRESEPTLDRNGFQYFRRPAKHTSFANSEEIEAEYYPESIELLKQLTGASRVVIFDHTIRRRRPGEIEDTPDKRQPVQRVHVDQTAASSIARVHRHLPANDVPSLLEKRFQIINLWRPIHHAAYDFPLTLCDYASVDRKRDLVPMALIYPDREGETFGVKFSEAHRWKYVRGMTPEEGVLIKCFDSVDDESVAVLTPHTAFIDPSTPEDAPKRESIELRALVFYD
;
A
#
# COMPACT_ATOMS: atom_id res chain seq x y z
N MET A 1 55.97 21.59 -19.17
CA MET A 1 55.68 21.65 -17.72
C MET A 1 54.33 22.33 -17.55
N VAL A 2 53.25 21.55 -17.49
CA VAL A 2 51.91 22.06 -17.20
C VAL A 2 51.66 21.77 -15.73
N ALA A 3 51.50 22.83 -14.93
CA ALA A 3 51.22 22.74 -13.51
C ALA A 3 49.81 22.18 -13.30
N THR A 4 49.73 21.00 -12.69
CA THR A 4 48.50 20.38 -12.21
C THR A 4 47.91 21.22 -11.05
N GLN A 5 46.66 21.66 -11.19
CA GLN A 5 45.88 22.24 -10.10
C GLN A 5 45.62 21.18 -9.01
N PRO A 6 45.49 21.56 -7.72
CA PRO A 6 45.17 20.63 -6.64
C PRO A 6 43.69 20.22 -6.70
N THR A 7 43.41 18.94 -6.46
CA THR A 7 42.07 18.34 -6.43
C THR A 7 41.22 18.85 -5.25
N THR A 8 39.91 18.95 -5.47
CA THR A 8 38.88 19.45 -4.52
C THR A 8 38.74 18.65 -3.23
N ALA A 9 39.18 17.39 -3.19
CA ALA A 9 39.15 16.55 -2.00
C ALA A 9 40.15 16.98 -0.90
N GLY A 10 41.30 17.56 -1.27
CA GLY A 10 42.32 18.02 -0.33
C GLY A 10 41.93 19.27 0.46
N THR A 11 41.01 20.08 -0.07
CA THR A 11 40.52 21.31 0.56
C THR A 11 39.45 21.07 1.63
N GLU A 12 38.62 20.04 1.49
CA GLU A 12 37.52 19.76 2.43
C GLU A 12 38.00 19.08 3.72
N ASN A 13 38.92 18.12 3.63
CA ASN A 13 39.53 17.49 4.81
C ASN A 13 40.33 18.51 5.63
N ARG A 14 40.94 19.50 4.97
CA ARG A 14 41.61 20.62 5.65
C ARG A 14 40.63 21.50 6.45
N ALA A 15 39.46 21.82 5.89
CA ALA A 15 38.44 22.62 6.58
C ALA A 15 37.85 21.90 7.81
N THR A 16 37.57 20.60 7.71
CA THR A 16 37.10 19.79 8.86
C THR A 16 38.18 19.70 9.95
N ASN A 17 39.44 19.49 9.57
CA ASN A 17 40.55 19.46 10.53
C ASN A 17 40.81 20.82 11.19
N GLU A 18 40.65 21.93 10.45
CA GLU A 18 40.73 23.28 11.00
C GLU A 18 39.58 23.56 11.99
N LEU A 19 38.36 23.09 11.69
CA LEU A 19 37.22 23.18 12.60
C LEU A 19 37.42 22.39 13.89
N ILE A 20 37.86 21.13 13.80
CA ILE A 20 38.16 20.28 14.97
C ILE A 20 39.21 20.97 15.84
N ARG A 21 40.26 21.52 15.22
CA ARG A 21 41.29 22.28 15.92
C ARG A 21 40.73 23.53 16.60
N ASP A 22 39.85 24.27 15.94
CA ASP A 22 39.25 25.48 16.51
C ASP A 22 38.30 25.19 17.69
N VAL A 23 37.58 24.07 17.63
CA VAL A 23 36.73 23.59 18.72
C VAL A 23 37.57 23.11 19.92
N LEU A 24 38.58 22.26 19.67
CA LEU A 24 39.38 21.65 20.73
C LEU A 24 40.39 22.62 21.36
N LEU A 25 41.13 23.37 20.54
CA LEU A 25 42.21 24.24 21.02
C LEU A 25 41.74 25.68 21.31
N LYS A 26 40.90 26.25 20.43
CA LYS A 26 40.45 27.65 20.58
C LYS A 26 39.14 27.77 21.36
N LYS A 27 38.51 26.65 21.75
CA LYS A 27 37.21 26.59 22.44
C LYS A 27 36.13 27.43 21.74
N LYS A 28 36.18 27.48 20.41
CA LYS A 28 35.20 28.20 19.60
C LYS A 28 34.04 27.29 19.23
N GLU A 29 32.86 27.88 19.03
CA GLU A 29 31.73 27.19 18.44
C GLU A 29 32.05 26.78 16.99
N GLY A 30 31.84 25.51 16.69
CA GLY A 30 31.84 25.00 15.33
C GLY A 30 30.42 24.71 14.87
N ILE A 31 30.05 25.16 13.66
CA ILE A 31 28.77 24.81 13.04
C ILE A 31 29.05 24.17 11.69
N VAL A 32 28.51 22.97 11.46
CA VAL A 32 28.54 22.28 10.18
C VAL A 32 27.10 22.03 9.73
N SER A 33 26.81 22.23 8.44
CA SER A 33 25.55 21.80 7.85
C SER A 33 25.76 21.10 6.51
N PHE A 34 24.80 20.23 6.18
CA PHE A 34 24.83 19.42 4.97
C PHE A 34 23.57 19.67 4.15
N ALA A 35 23.73 20.28 2.97
CA ALA A 35 22.59 20.60 2.10
C ALA A 35 21.75 19.34 1.77
N GLY A 36 20.42 19.47 1.87
CA GLY A 36 19.48 18.38 1.57
C GLY A 36 19.29 17.34 2.67
N THR A 37 19.80 17.59 3.89
CA THR A 37 19.65 16.70 5.07
C THR A 37 18.68 17.26 6.13
N SER A 38 17.86 18.25 5.79
CA SER A 38 16.80 18.72 6.68
C SER A 38 15.72 17.66 6.87
N GLN A 39 15.03 17.64 8.01
CA GLN A 39 13.83 16.82 8.20
C GLN A 39 12.72 17.13 7.16
N TYR A 40 12.80 18.30 6.52
CA TYR A 40 11.91 18.75 5.44
C TYR A 40 12.43 18.43 4.03
N GLY A 41 13.34 17.46 3.88
CA GLY A 41 13.82 16.98 2.57
C GLY A 41 12.69 16.58 1.60
N ALA A 42 13.04 16.30 0.32
CA ALA A 42 12.21 16.29 -0.90
C ALA A 42 10.81 15.61 -0.93
N ARG A 43 10.29 15.08 0.19
CA ARG A 43 8.98 14.45 0.35
C ARG A 43 8.28 14.82 1.68
N GLY A 44 8.53 16.01 2.25
CA GLY A 44 8.23 16.36 3.64
C GLY A 44 6.81 16.12 4.20
N LEU A 45 6.72 16.29 5.53
CA LEU A 45 5.54 16.54 6.40
C LEU A 45 5.15 15.47 7.44
N GLY A 46 6.06 14.59 7.86
CA GLY A 46 5.82 13.76 9.03
C GLY A 46 5.87 14.56 10.33
N ILE A 47 4.74 14.68 11.03
CA ILE A 47 4.71 14.98 12.45
C ILE A 47 5.55 13.88 13.16
N SER A 48 6.45 14.26 14.08
CA SER A 48 7.47 13.40 14.72
C SER A 48 8.72 13.01 13.91
N ALA A 49 8.93 13.57 12.70
CA ALA A 49 10.17 13.36 11.93
C ALA A 49 11.45 13.80 12.67
N CYS A 50 11.37 14.86 13.50
CA CYS A 50 12.48 15.34 14.32
C CYS A 50 12.93 14.32 15.38
N GLY A 51 11.98 13.63 16.03
CA GLY A 51 12.26 12.59 17.02
C GLY A 51 12.94 11.36 16.42
N LEU A 52 12.49 10.93 15.23
CA LEU A 52 13.12 9.86 14.48
C LEU A 52 14.55 10.22 14.05
N ALA A 53 14.77 11.44 13.57
CA ALA A 53 16.10 11.92 13.20
C ALA A 53 17.05 11.95 14.41
N ALA A 54 16.57 12.44 15.56
CA ALA A 54 17.34 12.58 16.79
C ALA A 54 17.76 11.20 17.37
N LEU A 55 16.85 10.22 17.40
CA LEU A 55 17.17 8.86 17.84
C LEU A 55 18.04 8.11 16.82
N ASN A 56 17.85 8.33 15.52
CA ASN A 56 18.70 7.72 14.49
C ASN A 56 20.11 8.32 14.49
N PHE A 57 20.26 9.61 14.81
CA PHE A 57 21.57 10.22 15.09
C PHE A 57 22.31 9.48 16.20
N ALA A 58 21.65 9.27 17.34
CA ALA A 58 22.23 8.49 18.44
C ALA A 58 22.67 7.08 18.00
N ARG A 59 21.77 6.36 17.30
CA ARG A 59 22.03 5.00 16.81
C ARG A 59 23.24 4.93 15.88
N VAL A 60 23.28 5.80 14.86
CA VAL A 60 24.34 5.79 13.83
C VAL A 60 25.70 6.11 14.44
N ILE A 61 25.79 7.11 15.31
CA ILE A 61 27.07 7.48 15.93
C ILE A 61 27.56 6.39 16.90
N PHE A 62 26.68 5.82 17.72
CA PHE A 62 27.08 4.71 18.59
C PHE A 62 27.45 3.45 17.81
N ALA A 63 26.83 3.19 16.66
CA ALA A 63 27.23 2.10 15.79
C ALA A 63 28.67 2.30 15.26
N LYS A 64 29.02 3.53 14.84
CA LYS A 64 30.39 3.87 14.42
C LYS A 64 31.41 3.72 15.56
N GLU A 65 31.03 4.13 16.77
CA GLU A 65 31.87 3.93 17.96
C GLU A 65 32.14 2.44 18.26
N GLN A 66 31.13 1.60 18.06
CA GLN A 66 31.22 0.15 18.23
C GLN A 66 31.99 -0.55 17.09
N GLU A 67 31.94 -0.02 15.87
CA GLU A 67 32.73 -0.49 14.72
C GLU A 67 34.24 -0.22 14.89
N GLY A 68 34.63 0.63 15.84
CA GLY A 68 36.03 0.89 16.18
C GLY A 68 36.45 2.36 16.07
N GLU A 69 35.59 3.25 15.58
CA GLU A 69 35.87 4.68 15.50
C GLU A 69 35.86 5.31 16.90
N ARG A 70 36.95 5.97 17.31
CA ARG A 70 37.06 6.59 18.65
C ARG A 70 37.75 7.95 18.56
N ASP A 71 37.62 8.73 19.62
CA ASP A 71 38.34 10.00 19.79
C ASP A 71 38.09 10.97 18.61
N GLU A 72 39.13 11.64 18.09
CA GLU A 72 39.04 12.54 16.94
C GLU A 72 38.48 11.86 15.68
N SER A 73 38.67 10.55 15.51
CA SER A 73 38.14 9.82 14.35
C SER A 73 36.62 9.77 14.38
N LEU A 74 36.03 9.48 15.55
CA LEU A 74 34.58 9.49 15.74
C LEU A 74 34.00 10.90 15.54
N LEU A 75 34.67 11.93 16.09
CA LEU A 75 34.28 13.32 15.86
C LEU A 75 34.31 13.68 14.37
N ARG A 76 35.34 13.24 13.64
CA ARG A 76 35.48 13.46 12.19
C ARG A 76 34.39 12.73 11.41
N VAL A 77 34.10 11.48 11.72
CA VAL A 77 33.03 10.70 11.08
C VAL A 77 31.67 11.37 11.28
N ALA A 78 31.42 11.94 12.46
CA ALA A 78 30.17 12.65 12.74
C ALA A 78 29.99 13.95 11.91
N ILE A 79 31.08 14.60 11.48
CA ILE A 79 31.04 15.97 10.92
C ILE A 79 31.73 16.13 9.55
N SER A 80 32.20 15.04 8.91
CA SER A 80 32.91 15.07 7.62
C SER A 80 31.99 14.95 6.41
N LYS A 81 32.44 15.51 5.28
CA LYS A 81 31.74 15.51 3.97
C LYS A 81 32.27 14.45 2.98
N GLU A 82 33.23 13.61 3.38
CA GLU A 82 34.15 12.94 2.44
C GLU A 82 33.45 12.26 1.24
N THR A 83 33.90 12.67 0.05
CA THR A 83 33.72 11.95 -1.21
C THR A 83 34.92 11.03 -1.38
N ALA A 84 34.71 9.72 -1.45
CA ALA A 84 35.76 8.78 -1.77
C ALA A 84 36.18 8.94 -3.25
N GLU A 85 37.36 9.49 -3.52
CA GLU A 85 38.09 9.21 -4.76
C GLU A 85 38.93 7.95 -4.58
N VAL A 86 38.75 7.01 -5.49
CA VAL A 86 39.60 5.84 -5.70
C VAL A 86 40.96 6.34 -6.20
N GLY A 87 41.91 6.51 -5.28
CA GLY A 87 43.33 6.66 -5.59
C GLY A 87 43.95 5.28 -5.85
N ALA A 88 44.36 5.03 -7.08
CA ALA A 88 45.10 3.82 -7.44
C ALA A 88 46.46 3.77 -6.72
N CYS A 89 46.65 2.83 -5.78
CA CYS A 89 47.95 2.22 -5.49
C CYS A 89 47.82 0.97 -4.59
N PHE A 90 48.36 -0.15 -5.09
CA PHE A 90 48.75 -1.40 -4.41
C PHE A 90 47.71 -2.19 -3.59
N VAL A 91 47.29 -3.31 -4.20
CA VAL A 91 47.18 -4.67 -3.67
C VAL A 91 46.67 -4.87 -2.22
N THR A 92 45.72 -5.80 -2.11
CA THR A 92 45.06 -6.36 -0.91
C THR A 92 44.01 -5.48 -0.22
N VAL A 93 42.74 -5.80 -0.54
CA VAL A 93 41.56 -5.96 0.33
C VAL A 93 40.31 -5.59 -0.50
N ILE A 94 39.85 -6.53 -1.34
CA ILE A 94 38.48 -6.51 -1.89
C ILE A 94 37.57 -7.11 -0.81
N LEU A 95 37.29 -6.34 0.25
CA LEU A 95 36.10 -6.53 1.11
C LEU A 95 35.77 -5.33 2.03
N PHE A 96 36.33 -4.13 1.84
CA PHE A 96 36.07 -3.00 2.75
C PHE A 96 35.79 -1.63 2.09
N HIS A 97 35.66 -1.57 0.76
CA HIS A 97 35.58 -0.30 0.02
C HIS A 97 34.19 0.01 -0.58
N VAL A 98 33.16 0.18 0.27
CA VAL A 98 31.89 0.85 -0.12
C VAL A 98 31.32 1.78 1.00
N LEU A 99 31.89 1.80 2.20
CA LEU A 99 31.26 2.44 3.38
C LEU A 99 31.83 3.82 3.72
N THR A 100 31.64 4.83 2.88
CA THR A 100 31.63 6.24 3.36
C THR A 100 30.97 7.16 2.34
N TYR A 101 29.64 7.20 2.36
CA TYR A 101 28.84 8.21 1.68
C TYR A 101 27.74 8.69 2.64
N TYR A 102 28.01 9.83 3.30
CA TYR A 102 27.13 10.70 4.10
C TYR A 102 26.40 10.11 5.32
N VAL A 103 27.08 10.04 6.47
CA VAL A 103 26.48 9.85 7.81
C VAL A 103 25.28 10.78 8.04
N ALA A 104 25.37 12.06 7.66
CA ALA A 104 24.26 13.02 7.76
C ALA A 104 23.03 12.65 6.90
N LYS A 105 23.21 12.04 5.72
CA LYS A 105 22.11 11.52 4.91
C LYS A 105 21.54 10.24 5.52
N GLU A 106 22.37 9.37 6.07
CA GLU A 106 21.91 8.16 6.77
C GLU A 106 21.06 8.51 7.99
N ILE A 107 21.48 9.50 8.78
CA ILE A 107 20.74 10.00 9.95
C ILE A 107 19.33 10.47 9.55
N THR A 108 19.21 11.19 8.44
CA THR A 108 17.96 11.84 8.02
C THR A 108 17.14 11.01 7.03
N ALA A 109 17.70 9.94 6.45
CA ALA A 109 17.00 9.02 5.55
C ALA A 109 15.79 8.35 6.22
N ILE A 110 15.84 8.13 7.54
CA ILE A 110 14.71 7.59 8.30
C ILE A 110 13.45 8.46 8.22
N CYS A 111 13.62 9.77 8.10
CA CYS A 111 12.51 10.70 7.98
C CYS A 111 11.78 10.54 6.64
N ALA A 112 12.49 10.16 5.58
CA ALA A 112 11.90 9.95 4.26
C ALA A 112 11.12 8.62 4.16
N ALA A 113 11.38 7.67 5.06
CA ALA A 113 10.68 6.40 5.17
C ALA A 113 9.46 6.47 6.12
N TRP A 114 9.33 7.54 6.90
CA TRP A 114 8.19 7.77 7.79
C TRP A 114 6.97 8.29 7.01
N SER A 115 5.83 7.60 7.12
CA SER A 115 4.62 7.87 6.34
C SER A 115 3.40 8.30 7.16
N SER A 116 3.51 8.33 8.49
CA SER A 116 2.38 8.67 9.39
C SER A 116 2.47 10.12 9.89
N ASN A 117 1.31 10.72 10.16
CA ASN A 117 1.17 12.10 10.65
C ASN A 117 0.98 12.15 12.18
N ALA A 118 1.39 11.11 12.89
CA ALA A 118 1.20 10.99 14.32
C ALA A 118 2.19 11.80 15.16
N HIS A 119 1.69 12.50 16.20
CA HIS A 119 2.50 13.10 17.25
C HIS A 119 2.94 12.02 18.25
N LEU A 120 4.10 11.41 17.98
CA LEU A 120 4.72 10.42 18.85
C LEU A 120 5.76 11.04 19.79
N GLU A 121 5.74 10.60 21.05
CA GLU A 121 6.76 10.93 22.04
C GLU A 121 8.04 10.11 21.82
N VAL A 122 9.18 10.63 22.29
CA VAL A 122 10.49 9.95 22.15
C VAL A 122 10.48 8.54 22.77
N GLU A 123 9.73 8.34 23.86
CA GLU A 123 9.61 7.02 24.50
C GLU A 123 8.88 6.00 23.64
N GLU A 124 7.90 6.43 22.85
CA GLU A 124 7.16 5.57 21.92
C GLU A 124 8.01 5.21 20.71
N ILE A 125 8.74 6.19 20.17
CA ILE A 125 9.66 5.98 19.07
C ILE A 125 10.78 5.02 19.50
N TRP A 126 11.34 5.18 20.71
CA TRP A 126 12.43 4.32 21.22
C TRP A 126 12.02 2.85 21.39
N LYS A 127 10.76 2.56 21.73
CA LYS A 127 10.23 1.19 21.97
C LYS A 127 10.14 0.31 20.72
N ILE A 128 10.59 0.77 19.56
CA ILE A 128 10.66 -0.05 18.34
C ILE A 128 11.98 -0.86 18.31
N PRO A 129 11.98 -2.06 17.70
CA PRO A 129 13.16 -2.93 17.67
C PRO A 129 14.44 -2.24 17.17
N LEU A 130 14.32 -1.33 16.20
CA LEU A 130 15.45 -0.57 15.66
C LEU A 130 16.21 0.23 16.73
N PHE A 131 15.51 0.94 17.62
CA PHE A 131 16.15 1.78 18.64
C PHE A 131 16.39 1.02 19.93
N GLU A 132 15.43 0.23 20.39
CA GLU A 132 15.53 -0.53 21.64
C GLU A 132 16.75 -1.47 21.66
N SER A 133 17.10 -2.06 20.51
CA SER A 133 18.25 -2.95 20.37
C SER A 133 19.59 -2.22 20.44
N SER A 134 19.64 -0.93 20.06
CA SER A 134 20.87 -0.12 19.96
C SER A 134 21.06 0.91 21.08
N LEU A 135 19.96 1.39 21.67
CA LEU A 135 19.93 2.49 22.63
C LEU A 135 19.33 2.01 23.95
N LYS A 136 20.05 2.25 25.04
CA LYS A 136 19.57 1.99 26.40
C LYS A 136 19.24 3.31 27.09
N LEU A 137 17.97 3.51 27.45
CA LEU A 137 17.54 4.64 28.27
C LEU A 137 18.15 4.53 29.68
N ARG A 138 18.86 5.57 30.12
CA ARG A 138 19.44 5.70 31.47
C ARG A 138 18.54 6.45 32.43
N GLY A 139 17.78 7.41 31.93
CA GLY A 139 16.84 8.19 32.72
C GLY A 139 16.24 9.34 31.93
N THR A 140 15.16 9.90 32.49
CA THR A 140 14.44 11.03 31.93
C THR A 140 14.50 12.20 32.92
N LYS A 141 14.68 13.42 32.41
CA LYS A 141 14.73 14.68 33.17
C LYS A 141 13.67 15.63 32.63
N TYR A 142 13.02 16.38 33.50
CA TYR A 142 12.01 17.37 33.12
C TYR A 142 12.41 18.72 33.69
N GLY A 143 12.17 19.79 32.93
CA GLY A 143 12.58 21.12 33.34
C GLY A 143 12.01 22.25 32.51
N HIS A 144 12.14 23.48 33.03
CA HIS A 144 11.86 24.68 32.24
C HIS A 144 13.02 24.97 31.28
N PRO A 145 12.75 25.45 30.05
CA PRO A 145 13.74 25.66 28.98
C PRO A 145 14.59 26.92 29.18
N GLY A 146 15.21 27.03 30.36
CA GLY A 146 16.14 28.09 30.72
C GLY A 146 17.59 27.60 30.71
N ILE A 147 18.52 28.54 30.50
CA ILE A 147 19.96 28.26 30.44
C ILE A 147 20.44 27.44 31.65
N ASP A 148 20.01 27.77 32.87
CA ASP A 148 20.48 27.08 34.08
C ASP A 148 19.90 25.68 34.26
N GLN A 149 18.74 25.39 33.65
CA GLN A 149 18.19 24.05 33.62
C GLN A 149 18.91 23.18 32.59
N PHE A 150 19.18 23.72 31.39
CA PHE A 150 19.97 23.02 30.39
C PHE A 150 21.42 22.78 30.85
N LYS A 151 22.02 23.71 31.61
CA LYS A 151 23.32 23.46 32.25
C LYS A 151 23.27 22.24 33.17
N ARG A 152 22.26 22.14 34.04
CA ARG A 152 22.10 20.97 34.93
C ARG A 152 21.93 19.66 34.14
N LEU A 153 21.13 19.69 33.09
CA LEU A 153 20.95 18.53 32.20
C LEU A 153 22.27 18.09 31.54
N LEU A 154 23.07 19.05 31.07
CA LEU A 154 24.35 18.77 30.42
C LEU A 154 25.43 18.34 31.41
N GLU A 155 25.40 18.81 32.66
CA GLU A 155 26.29 18.29 33.72
C GLU A 155 25.92 16.84 34.09
N ASP A 156 24.63 16.50 34.15
CA ASP A 156 24.17 15.12 34.31
C ASP A 156 24.67 14.23 33.14
N LEU A 157 24.61 14.74 31.91
CA LEU A 157 25.14 14.06 30.73
C LEU A 157 26.67 13.91 30.79
N LYS A 158 27.36 14.94 31.28
CA LYS A 158 28.82 14.97 31.43
C LYS A 158 29.32 13.97 32.47
N ALA A 159 28.56 13.77 33.54
CA ALA A 159 28.85 12.83 34.62
C ALA A 159 28.86 11.35 34.17
N ILE A 160 28.35 11.04 32.97
CA ILE A 160 28.43 9.71 32.38
C ILE A 160 29.82 9.50 31.77
N ASP A 161 30.56 8.50 32.25
CA ASP A 161 31.95 8.26 31.82
C ASP A 161 32.09 7.87 30.34
N THR A 162 31.07 7.24 29.77
CA THR A 162 31.02 6.80 28.37
C THR A 162 30.38 7.85 27.46
N SER A 163 30.43 7.62 26.15
CA SER A 163 29.62 8.36 25.20
C SER A 163 28.13 8.23 25.54
N ALA A 164 27.43 9.36 25.55
CA ALA A 164 26.03 9.46 25.97
C ALA A 164 25.33 10.56 25.20
N VAL A 165 24.03 10.42 24.96
CA VAL A 165 23.23 11.40 24.21
C VAL A 165 21.96 11.72 24.96
N VAL A 166 21.58 12.98 25.01
CA VAL A 166 20.27 13.41 25.51
C VAL A 166 19.40 13.83 24.33
N ILE A 167 18.20 13.26 24.24
CA ILE A 167 17.16 13.68 23.30
C ILE A 167 16.23 14.63 24.05
N ILE A 168 16.21 15.88 23.62
CA ILE A 168 15.48 16.97 24.27
C ILE A 168 14.22 17.22 23.45
N THR A 169 13.06 17.02 24.07
CA THR A 169 11.76 17.25 23.46
C THR A 169 11.13 18.48 24.08
N ARG A 170 10.75 19.43 23.22
CA ARG A 170 9.86 20.52 23.57
C ARG A 170 8.95 20.79 22.39
N PRO A 171 7.69 20.29 22.40
CA PRO A 171 6.84 20.30 21.24
C PRO A 171 6.72 21.69 20.60
N PRO A 172 6.87 21.82 19.26
CA PRO A 172 7.04 20.73 18.27
C PRO A 172 8.51 20.32 18.00
N GLU A 173 9.49 20.86 18.72
CA GLU A 173 10.92 20.70 18.42
C GLU A 173 11.57 19.57 19.23
N ILE A 174 12.34 18.71 18.55
CA ILE A 174 13.14 17.66 19.18
C ILE A 174 14.58 17.78 18.67
N LEU A 175 15.54 17.83 19.61
CA LEU A 175 16.97 17.97 19.35
C LEU A 175 17.75 16.83 20.02
N ALA A 176 18.90 16.47 19.49
CA ALA A 176 19.83 15.56 20.15
C ALA A 176 21.10 16.30 20.58
N CYS A 177 21.57 16.09 21.81
CA CYS A 177 22.87 16.55 22.27
C CYS A 177 23.71 15.35 22.69
N LEU A 178 24.73 15.04 21.89
CA LEU A 178 25.68 13.95 22.11
C LEU A 178 26.90 14.47 22.86
N LYS A 179 27.37 13.69 23.83
CA LYS A 179 28.63 13.88 24.55
C LYS A 179 29.57 12.73 24.20
N ILE A 180 30.75 13.06 23.68
CA ILE A 180 31.84 12.11 23.40
C ILE A 180 33.13 12.61 24.04
N LYS A 181 34.07 11.70 24.27
CA LYS A 181 35.40 12.03 24.80
C LYS A 181 36.43 12.04 23.68
N VAL A 182 37.05 13.20 23.48
CA VAL A 182 38.08 13.43 22.44
C VAL A 182 39.35 13.89 23.14
N SER A 183 40.40 13.07 23.09
CA SER A 183 41.70 13.33 23.72
C SER A 183 41.58 13.73 25.20
N GLY A 184 40.69 13.03 25.92
CA GLY A 184 40.42 13.25 27.35
C GLY A 184 39.49 14.45 27.66
N THR A 185 39.10 15.24 26.66
CA THR A 185 38.19 16.38 26.80
C THR A 185 36.77 15.99 26.39
N ASP A 186 35.75 16.43 27.13
CA ASP A 186 34.35 16.24 26.74
C ASP A 186 33.99 17.21 25.60
N VAL A 187 33.47 16.67 24.50
CA VAL A 187 32.96 17.42 23.35
C VAL A 187 31.46 17.16 23.23
N PHE A 188 30.70 18.24 23.09
CA PHE A 188 29.26 18.20 22.91
C PHE A 188 28.90 18.54 21.47
N ILE A 189 28.01 17.72 20.88
CA ILE A 189 27.52 17.86 19.51
C ILE A 189 25.99 17.95 19.58
N VAL A 190 25.43 19.11 19.28
CA VAL A 190 23.98 19.29 19.12
C VAL A 190 23.63 19.06 17.67
N PHE A 191 22.76 18.08 17.42
CA PHE A 191 22.15 17.81 16.13
C PHE A 191 20.74 18.43 16.09
N ASP A 192 20.55 19.37 15.17
CA ASP A 192 19.26 19.98 14.85
C ASP A 192 18.86 19.61 13.42
N SER A 193 17.80 18.82 13.27
CA SER A 193 17.27 18.43 11.97
C SER A 193 16.44 19.53 11.28
N HIS A 194 16.15 20.63 11.98
CA HIS A 194 15.43 21.78 11.42
C HIS A 194 16.37 22.67 10.61
N SER A 195 15.84 23.24 9.53
CA SER A 195 16.51 24.35 8.83
C SER A 195 16.43 25.62 9.69
N ARG A 196 17.57 26.27 9.95
CA ARG A 196 17.66 27.53 10.73
C ARG A 196 18.34 28.62 9.91
N PRO A 197 18.22 29.92 10.26
CA PRO A 197 18.92 30.99 9.55
C PRO A 197 20.45 30.81 9.44
N ARG A 198 21.09 30.16 10.42
CA ARG A 198 22.54 29.87 10.39
C ARG A 198 22.91 28.66 9.52
N TYR A 199 21.94 27.82 9.15
CA TYR A 199 22.08 26.64 8.30
C TYR A 199 20.76 26.38 7.54
N PRO A 200 20.45 27.20 6.52
CA PRO A 200 19.13 27.16 5.88
C PRO A 200 18.91 25.89 5.05
N ASP A 201 19.98 25.34 4.46
CA ASP A 201 19.89 24.29 3.44
C ASP A 201 19.88 22.86 3.99
N GLY A 202 19.96 22.65 5.32
CA GLY A 202 20.04 21.30 5.88
C GLY A 202 20.11 21.24 7.41
N ALA A 203 20.32 20.03 7.95
CA ALA A 203 20.49 19.83 9.38
C ALA A 203 21.80 20.47 9.88
N GLY A 204 21.76 21.04 11.09
CA GLY A 204 22.89 21.68 11.76
C GLY A 204 23.54 20.78 12.80
N PHE A 205 24.87 20.76 12.79
CA PHE A 205 25.71 20.14 13.81
C PHE A 205 26.48 21.25 14.52
N ILE A 206 26.10 21.55 15.77
CA ILE A 206 26.72 22.59 16.59
C ILE A 206 27.63 21.91 17.61
N ILE A 207 28.90 22.30 17.62
CA ILE A 207 29.96 21.60 18.35
C ILE A 207 30.63 22.58 19.31
N HIS A 208 30.76 22.18 20.57
CA HIS A 208 31.45 22.96 21.58
C HIS A 208 31.95 22.08 22.74
N THR A 209 32.97 22.53 23.46
CA THR A 209 33.53 21.83 24.64
C THR A 209 32.98 22.34 25.99
N SER A 210 32.52 23.59 26.02
CA SER A 210 31.90 24.25 27.19
C SER A 210 30.40 23.94 27.35
N VAL A 211 30.01 23.44 28.53
CA VAL A 211 28.61 23.23 28.94
C VAL A 211 27.79 24.54 28.94
N PRO A 212 28.25 25.66 29.55
CA PRO A 212 27.52 26.93 29.48
C PRO A 212 27.21 27.42 28.05
N ALA A 213 28.14 27.20 27.10
CA ALA A 213 27.93 27.61 25.73
C ALA A 213 26.81 26.79 25.07
N ILE A 214 26.84 25.46 25.18
CA ILE A 214 25.78 24.59 24.66
C ILE A 214 24.44 24.86 25.33
N ALA A 215 24.40 25.09 26.64
CA ALA A 215 23.18 25.44 27.34
C ALA A 215 22.57 26.76 26.82
N GLY A 216 23.40 27.76 26.52
CA GLY A 216 22.97 28.98 25.86
C GLY A 216 22.39 28.72 24.47
N ARG A 217 23.05 27.87 23.66
CA ARG A 217 22.55 27.49 22.33
C ARG A 217 21.23 26.71 22.40
N LEU A 218 21.08 25.79 23.34
CA LEU A 218 19.82 25.06 23.54
C LEU A 218 18.68 26.00 23.96
N ALA A 219 18.95 26.99 24.81
CA ALA A 219 17.95 28.00 25.18
C ALA A 219 17.57 28.94 24.01
N GLU A 220 18.51 29.26 23.12
CA GLU A 220 18.21 29.99 21.88
C GLU A 220 17.37 29.16 20.89
N LEU A 221 17.71 27.87 20.75
CA LEU A 221 17.00 26.97 19.83
C LEU A 221 15.63 26.57 20.36
N LEU A 222 15.44 26.53 21.69
CA LEU A 222 14.21 26.19 22.37
C LEU A 222 13.77 27.35 23.30
N PRO A 223 13.24 28.48 22.76
CA PRO A 223 12.98 29.72 23.52
C PRO A 223 11.70 29.66 24.37
N VAL A 224 11.69 30.20 25.60
CA VAL A 224 10.48 30.24 26.46
C VAL A 224 9.34 30.98 25.75
N VAL A 225 8.14 30.40 25.69
CA VAL A 225 6.95 31.04 25.12
C VAL A 225 6.01 31.39 26.28
N ASP A 226 5.69 32.67 26.42
CA ASP A 226 4.79 33.16 27.48
C ASP A 226 3.35 33.21 26.91
N PHE A 227 2.45 32.40 27.47
CA PHE A 227 1.05 32.39 27.05
C PHE A 227 0.28 33.42 27.89
N SER A 228 -0.13 34.53 27.27
CA SER A 228 -0.82 35.65 27.94
C SER A 228 -2.27 35.36 28.34
N ASP A 229 -2.79 34.16 28.04
CA ASP A 229 -4.20 33.82 28.24
C ASP A 229 -4.40 32.99 29.52
N LYS A 230 -5.10 33.58 30.50
CA LYS A 230 -5.18 33.03 31.87
C LYS A 230 -6.08 31.81 32.01
N ASP A 231 -6.84 31.46 30.98
CA ASP A 231 -7.84 30.38 31.01
C ASP A 231 -7.28 28.99 30.58
N LEU A 232 -6.01 28.90 30.16
CA LEU A 232 -5.32 27.65 29.80
C LEU A 232 -4.36 27.17 30.91
N HIS A 233 -4.83 27.02 32.14
CA HIS A 233 -3.93 27.04 33.31
C HIS A 233 -3.06 25.79 33.55
N TRP A 234 -3.36 24.60 32.99
CA TRP A 234 -2.54 23.39 33.26
C TRP A 234 -1.98 22.69 32.00
N GLN A 235 -2.75 22.62 30.91
CA GLN A 235 -2.28 22.03 29.65
C GLN A 235 -1.20 22.90 28.98
N ALA A 236 -1.31 24.23 29.06
CA ALA A 236 -0.27 25.13 28.55
C ALA A 236 0.99 25.15 29.43
N GLN A 237 0.87 24.90 30.75
CA GLN A 237 2.03 24.78 31.64
C GLN A 237 2.88 23.52 31.36
N LEU A 238 2.26 22.41 30.96
CA LEU A 238 2.96 21.18 30.53
C LEU A 238 3.73 21.38 29.22
N LEU A 239 3.17 22.14 28.27
CA LEU A 239 3.81 22.50 27.00
C LEU A 239 4.95 23.53 27.15
N SER A 240 5.01 24.22 28.29
CA SER A 240 6.09 25.17 28.62
C SER A 240 7.38 24.51 29.12
N ASN A 241 7.37 23.19 29.36
CA ASN A 241 8.50 22.42 29.86
C ASN A 241 9.16 21.58 28.76
N TYR A 242 10.45 21.27 28.94
CA TYR A 242 11.14 20.28 28.13
C TYR A 242 11.23 18.94 28.87
N SER A 243 11.29 17.84 28.11
CA SER A 243 11.77 16.54 28.59
C SER A 243 13.12 16.20 27.95
N GLY A 244 14.02 15.59 28.72
CA GLY A 244 15.35 15.17 28.29
C GLY A 244 15.55 13.69 28.58
N HIS A 245 15.61 12.87 27.54
CA HIS A 245 15.80 11.42 27.65
C HIS A 245 17.26 11.08 27.38
N ILE A 246 17.97 10.53 28.37
CA ILE A 246 19.39 10.24 28.28
C ILE A 246 19.60 8.79 27.85
N PHE A 247 20.28 8.57 26.73
CA PHE A 247 20.60 7.25 26.17
C PHE A 247 22.11 6.98 26.17
N VAL A 248 22.45 5.70 26.30
CA VAL A 248 23.81 5.17 26.15
C VAL A 248 23.79 3.99 25.17
N PRO A 249 24.93 3.64 24.53
CA PRO A 249 24.99 2.50 23.62
C PRO A 249 24.64 1.19 24.32
N ARG A 250 23.82 0.36 23.65
CA ARG A 250 23.60 -1.06 23.96
C ARG A 250 24.58 -1.86 23.08
N GLY A 251 25.34 -2.80 23.65
CA GLY A 251 26.48 -3.46 22.98
C GLY A 251 26.17 -4.16 21.65
N ILE A 252 27.22 -4.57 20.93
CA ILE A 252 27.15 -5.10 19.55
C ILE A 252 26.23 -6.33 19.47
N VAL A 253 25.22 -6.28 18.59
CA VAL A 253 24.44 -7.45 18.15
C VAL A 253 25.00 -7.92 16.79
N PRO A 254 25.72 -9.06 16.70
CA PRO A 254 26.56 -9.41 15.53
C PRO A 254 25.85 -9.71 14.20
N ASN A 255 24.55 -9.45 14.04
CA ASN A 255 23.79 -9.77 12.82
C ASN A 255 22.88 -8.64 12.30
N LEU A 256 22.82 -7.50 12.99
CA LEU A 256 21.87 -6.42 12.63
C LEU A 256 22.35 -5.54 11.46
N MET A 257 23.67 -5.49 11.22
CA MET A 257 24.28 -4.69 10.14
C MET A 257 23.87 -5.15 8.73
N ASN A 258 23.66 -6.47 8.53
CA ASN A 258 23.24 -7.02 7.23
C ASN A 258 21.72 -6.95 6.99
N LEU A 259 20.93 -6.69 8.04
CA LEU A 259 19.47 -6.64 8.03
C LEU A 259 18.92 -5.22 8.29
N THR A 260 19.78 -4.21 8.39
CA THR A 260 19.41 -2.88 8.93
C THR A 260 18.28 -2.21 8.16
N HIS A 261 18.27 -2.29 6.83
CA HIS A 261 17.19 -1.75 6.00
C HIS A 261 15.85 -2.47 6.23
N MET A 262 15.85 -3.80 6.31
CA MET A 262 14.64 -4.58 6.55
C MET A 262 14.08 -4.36 7.97
N VAL A 263 14.96 -4.29 8.98
CA VAL A 263 14.58 -3.98 10.37
C VAL A 263 14.05 -2.55 10.49
N MET A 264 14.61 -1.62 9.72
CA MET A 264 14.17 -0.22 9.68
C MET A 264 12.77 -0.10 9.07
N ASP A 265 12.52 -0.68 7.90
CA ASP A 265 11.21 -0.63 7.23
C ASP A 265 10.12 -1.29 8.09
N THR A 266 10.41 -2.47 8.67
CA THR A 266 9.48 -3.18 9.56
C THR A 266 9.22 -2.43 10.87
N SER A 267 10.25 -1.80 11.45
CA SER A 267 10.09 -1.01 12.68
C SER A 267 9.27 0.26 12.45
N LEU A 268 9.43 0.92 11.30
CA LEU A 268 8.62 2.09 10.94
C LEU A 268 7.17 1.71 10.65
N ALA A 269 6.93 0.59 9.95
CA ALA A 269 5.59 0.07 9.73
C ALA A 269 4.90 -0.30 11.06
N LEU A 270 5.62 -0.95 11.99
CA LEU A 270 5.10 -1.27 13.33
C LEU A 270 4.74 0.00 14.11
N LEU A 271 5.55 1.04 14.02
CA LEU A 271 5.31 2.31 14.70
C LEU A 271 4.08 3.03 14.14
N ALA A 272 3.90 3.02 12.81
CA ALA A 272 2.71 3.57 12.16
C ALA A 272 1.44 2.82 12.59
N LEU A 273 1.46 1.48 12.57
CA LEU A 273 0.33 0.65 13.00
C LEU A 273 -0.03 0.86 14.48
N ARG A 274 0.97 0.97 15.37
CA ARG A 274 0.73 1.28 16.79
C ARG A 274 0.08 2.65 16.98
N SER A 275 0.52 3.65 16.21
CA SER A 275 -0.08 4.96 16.25
C SER A 275 -1.56 4.94 15.82
N ASP A 276 -1.84 4.30 14.70
CA ASP A 276 -3.21 4.22 14.16
C ASP A 276 -4.14 3.49 15.12
N ALA A 277 -3.65 2.40 15.74
CA ALA A 277 -4.40 1.67 16.77
C ALA A 277 -4.70 2.54 17.99
N THR A 278 -3.72 3.32 18.49
CA THR A 278 -3.93 4.24 19.61
C THR A 278 -4.94 5.32 19.26
N GLN A 279 -4.83 5.92 18.07
CA GLN A 279 -5.77 6.96 17.61
C GLN A 279 -7.20 6.42 17.50
N LEU A 280 -7.37 5.25 16.89
CA LEU A 280 -8.66 4.59 16.79
C LEU A 280 -9.24 4.26 18.18
N ASN A 281 -8.40 3.80 19.11
CA ASN A 281 -8.85 3.50 20.46
C ASN A 281 -9.30 4.78 21.20
N THR A 282 -8.58 5.89 21.07
CA THR A 282 -9.01 7.20 21.62
C THR A 282 -10.33 7.66 21.01
N GLN A 283 -10.49 7.56 19.69
CA GLN A 283 -11.75 7.89 19.02
C GLN A 283 -12.90 7.02 19.52
N ASN A 284 -12.67 5.71 19.67
CA ASN A 284 -13.68 4.79 20.17
C ASN A 284 -14.09 5.11 21.62
N ASN A 285 -13.14 5.45 22.48
CA ASN A 285 -13.42 5.86 23.86
C ASN A 285 -14.23 7.18 23.92
N ASN A 286 -13.90 8.14 23.06
CA ASN A 286 -14.65 9.40 22.95
C ASN A 286 -16.08 9.16 22.46
N LEU A 287 -16.25 8.37 21.40
CA LEU A 287 -17.57 8.00 20.88
C LEU A 287 -18.38 7.20 21.90
N THR A 288 -17.74 6.34 22.68
CA THR A 288 -18.40 5.58 23.75
C THR A 288 -18.90 6.52 24.85
N SER A 289 -18.08 7.48 25.26
CA SER A 289 -18.45 8.49 26.26
C SER A 289 -19.56 9.41 25.76
N GLU A 290 -19.51 9.82 24.50
CA GLU A 290 -20.53 10.66 23.87
C GLU A 290 -21.86 9.90 23.67
N ASN A 291 -21.81 8.64 23.27
CA ASN A 291 -23.00 7.78 23.20
C ASN A 291 -23.64 7.59 24.58
N ALA A 292 -22.84 7.42 25.64
CA ALA A 292 -23.36 7.34 27.01
C ALA A 292 -24.05 8.64 27.42
N ARG A 293 -23.47 9.80 27.10
CA ARG A 293 -24.08 11.12 27.34
C ARG A 293 -25.40 11.28 26.60
N LEU A 294 -25.43 10.97 25.30
CA LEU A 294 -26.63 11.11 24.46
C LEU A 294 -27.76 10.17 24.92
N ARG A 295 -27.44 8.96 25.38
CA ARG A 295 -28.42 8.05 26.00
C ARG A 295 -29.06 8.66 27.24
N SER A 296 -28.25 9.26 28.13
CA SER A 296 -28.76 9.97 29.31
C SER A 296 -29.64 11.17 28.94
N GLU A 297 -29.25 11.95 27.93
CA GLU A 297 -30.05 13.10 27.45
C GLU A 297 -31.38 12.66 26.80
N LEU A 298 -31.40 11.51 26.12
CA LEU A 298 -32.61 10.89 25.56
C LEU A 298 -33.56 10.43 26.66
N GLU A 299 -33.06 9.69 27.66
CA GLU A 299 -33.86 9.24 28.82
C GLU A 299 -34.51 10.43 29.53
N GLU A 300 -33.75 11.51 29.79
CA GLU A 300 -34.31 12.73 30.38
C GLU A 300 -35.40 13.37 29.50
N ARG A 301 -35.22 13.36 28.18
CA ARG A 301 -36.19 13.94 27.24
C ARG A 301 -37.47 13.13 27.18
N GLU A 302 -37.36 11.80 27.18
CA GLU A 302 -38.49 10.89 27.23
C GLU A 302 -39.26 11.04 28.55
N ASP A 303 -38.56 11.18 29.67
CA ASP A 303 -39.18 11.45 30.97
C ASP A 303 -39.92 12.78 31.01
N ARG A 304 -39.33 13.85 30.43
CA ARG A 304 -40.02 15.14 30.28
C ARG A 304 -41.29 14.99 29.43
N HIS A 305 -41.20 14.30 28.31
CA HIS A 305 -42.35 14.08 27.42
C HIS A 305 -43.45 13.27 28.10
N ARG A 306 -43.08 12.21 28.84
CA ARG A 306 -44.02 11.39 29.62
C ARG A 306 -44.78 12.22 30.66
N ARG A 307 -44.07 13.08 31.41
CA ARG A 307 -44.69 13.98 32.40
C ARG A 307 -45.63 15.01 31.76
N GLU A 308 -45.28 15.50 30.56
CA GLU A 308 -46.12 16.44 29.82
C GLU A 308 -47.38 15.77 29.26
N MET A 309 -47.26 14.55 28.75
CA MET A 309 -48.40 13.73 28.31
C MET A 309 -49.36 13.39 29.47
N GLU A 310 -48.83 13.05 30.65
CA GLU A 310 -49.61 12.83 31.86
C GLU A 310 -50.38 14.10 32.27
N ARG A 311 -49.71 15.26 32.23
CA ARG A 311 -50.34 16.57 32.51
C ARG A 311 -51.45 16.89 31.52
N LEU A 312 -51.25 16.63 30.22
CA LEU A 312 -52.27 16.84 29.20
C LEU A 312 -53.47 15.91 29.43
N ARG A 313 -53.24 14.62 29.72
CA ARG A 313 -54.29 13.65 30.04
C ARG A 313 -55.16 14.07 31.22
N LEU A 314 -54.55 14.56 32.30
CA LEU A 314 -55.27 15.08 33.47
C LEU A 314 -56.09 16.34 33.15
N SER A 315 -55.62 17.19 32.22
CA SER A 315 -56.37 18.38 31.79
C SER A 315 -57.59 18.06 30.91
N PHE A 316 -57.55 16.94 30.17
CA PHE A 316 -58.70 16.46 29.38
C PHE A 316 -59.81 15.84 30.23
N GLN A 317 -59.49 15.24 31.38
CA GLN A 317 -60.48 14.65 32.29
C GLN A 317 -61.25 15.70 33.12
N ALA A 318 -60.83 16.97 33.11
CA ALA A 318 -61.43 18.06 33.88
C ALA A 318 -62.49 18.90 33.12
N ARG A 319 -62.92 18.52 31.90
CA ARG A 319 -63.94 19.25 31.14
C ARG A 319 -65.36 18.69 31.38
N PRO A 320 -66.37 19.53 31.70
CA PRO A 320 -67.75 19.06 31.87
C PRO A 320 -68.41 18.79 30.49
N PRO A 321 -69.44 17.90 30.42
CA PRO A 321 -70.02 17.50 29.15
C PRO A 321 -70.96 18.56 28.58
N VAL A 322 -70.83 18.82 27.28
CA VAL A 322 -71.64 19.77 26.50
C VAL A 322 -72.81 19.03 25.83
N GLU A 323 -74.01 19.56 26.02
CA GLU A 323 -75.29 19.09 25.47
C GLU A 323 -75.30 19.03 23.94
N GLN A 324 -75.74 17.90 23.38
CA GLN A 324 -76.01 17.75 21.95
C GLN A 324 -77.52 17.79 21.68
N TYR A 325 -77.91 18.76 20.87
CA TYR A 325 -79.23 18.90 20.25
C TYR A 325 -79.56 17.71 19.35
N SER A 326 -80.76 17.14 19.50
CA SER A 326 -81.38 16.27 18.50
C SER A 326 -82.92 16.37 18.59
N ARG A 327 -83.55 16.82 17.51
CA ARG A 327 -84.97 16.59 17.13
C ARG A 327 -84.95 15.71 15.88
N PRO A 328 -85.98 14.88 15.55
CA PRO A 328 -87.41 15.26 15.61
C PRO A 328 -88.48 14.19 15.95
N LEU A 329 -89.65 14.69 16.34
CA LEU A 329 -91.07 14.27 16.13
C LEU A 329 -91.51 12.79 16.16
N GLY A 330 -92.48 12.48 17.05
CA GLY A 330 -93.48 11.42 16.82
C GLY A 330 -94.22 10.85 18.05
N ALA A 331 -95.40 11.40 18.35
CA ALA A 331 -96.61 10.80 18.98
C ALA A 331 -96.59 10.06 20.36
N SER A 332 -97.57 10.44 21.19
CA SER A 332 -97.95 10.01 22.56
C SER A 332 -98.80 8.70 22.60
N PRO A 333 -99.47 8.30 23.72
CA PRO A 333 -99.23 8.40 25.18
C PRO A 333 -99.48 7.07 25.96
N SER A 334 -99.44 7.15 27.31
CA SER A 334 -100.03 6.24 28.34
C SER A 334 -99.08 5.13 28.85
N THR A 335 -98.99 4.75 30.14
CA THR A 335 -99.74 5.03 31.38
C THR A 335 -98.95 4.46 32.59
N ALA A 336 -99.30 4.92 33.80
CA ALA A 336 -99.18 4.24 35.10
C ALA A 336 -97.86 4.33 35.93
N THR A 337 -97.94 5.28 36.88
CA THR A 337 -97.50 5.33 38.30
C THR A 337 -97.61 4.01 39.12
N PRO A 338 -97.28 3.97 40.44
CA PRO A 338 -96.23 4.64 41.27
C PRO A 338 -95.59 3.67 42.32
N TRP A 339 -94.95 4.20 43.37
CA TRP A 339 -94.85 3.76 44.80
C TRP A 339 -93.42 4.04 45.35
N THR A 340 -93.16 5.23 45.90
CA THR A 340 -93.30 5.68 47.32
C THR A 340 -92.13 5.29 48.24
N HIS A 341 -91.37 6.29 48.73
CA HIS A 341 -91.45 6.82 50.10
C HIS A 341 -90.20 7.68 50.43
N THR A 342 -90.46 8.96 50.65
CA THR A 342 -89.70 9.94 51.47
C THR A 342 -89.98 9.67 52.97
N PRO A 343 -89.63 10.53 53.97
CA PRO A 343 -88.74 11.71 54.04
C PRO A 343 -87.86 11.68 55.34
N HIS A 344 -86.89 12.58 55.56
CA HIS A 344 -86.98 13.84 56.33
C HIS A 344 -85.55 14.10 56.89
N THR A 345 -84.98 15.27 57.18
CA THR A 345 -85.29 16.71 57.09
C THR A 345 -84.05 17.49 57.57
N ASN A 346 -83.79 18.68 57.00
CA ASN A 346 -83.51 20.00 57.63
C ASN A 346 -82.66 20.06 58.93
N ALA A 347 -81.79 21.04 59.23
CA ALA A 347 -81.54 22.37 58.69
C ALA A 347 -80.44 23.07 59.54
N VAL A 348 -79.72 24.01 58.91
CA VAL A 348 -79.37 25.37 59.41
C VAL A 348 -78.37 25.56 60.58
N ALA A 349 -77.18 26.01 60.18
CA ALA A 349 -76.48 27.27 60.50
C ALA A 349 -76.07 27.71 61.93
N SER A 350 -74.76 28.02 61.99
CA SER A 350 -74.14 29.30 62.41
C SER A 350 -73.52 29.47 63.81
N SER A 351 -72.33 30.10 63.75
CA SER A 351 -71.73 31.08 64.67
C SER A 351 -71.04 30.63 65.96
N SER A 352 -69.71 30.55 65.84
CA SER A 352 -68.66 31.15 66.70
C SER A 352 -69.01 31.61 68.13
N ARG A 353 -68.25 31.06 69.10
CA ARG A 353 -67.46 31.83 70.09
C ARG A 353 -66.53 30.91 70.92
N LEU A 354 -65.25 31.30 70.99
CA LEU A 354 -64.26 30.96 72.05
C LEU A 354 -64.73 31.58 73.40
N PRO A 355 -64.07 31.37 74.58
CA PRO A 355 -62.89 30.54 74.92
C PRO A 355 -63.06 29.68 76.22
N ASP A 356 -62.14 28.77 76.51
CA ASP A 356 -61.22 28.81 77.67
C ASP A 356 -60.59 27.42 77.96
N ARG A 357 -59.39 27.49 78.50
CA ARG A 357 -58.32 26.50 78.60
C ARG A 357 -58.42 25.66 79.88
N LYS A 358 -58.15 24.35 79.81
CA LYS A 358 -57.21 23.61 80.70
C LYS A 358 -57.16 22.08 80.46
N SER A 359 -55.92 21.62 80.20
CA SER A 359 -55.24 20.40 80.69
C SER A 359 -55.91 19.03 80.58
N ARG A 360 -55.31 18.13 79.79
CA ARG A 360 -54.49 16.98 80.25
C ARG A 360 -54.14 16.06 79.07
N THR A 361 -52.91 15.57 79.05
CA THR A 361 -52.34 14.58 78.12
C THR A 361 -52.92 13.17 78.31
N PRO A 362 -52.99 12.37 77.23
CA PRO A 362 -52.73 10.91 77.30
C PRO A 362 -51.73 10.49 76.19
N SER A 363 -50.59 9.88 76.50
CA SER A 363 -50.29 8.45 76.78
C SER A 363 -49.85 7.67 75.51
N PRO A 364 -48.75 6.86 75.56
CA PRO A 364 -47.99 6.39 74.39
C PRO A 364 -48.57 5.16 73.66
N LEU A 365 -49.76 4.68 74.01
CA LEU A 365 -50.31 3.41 73.48
C LEU A 365 -51.07 3.55 72.14
N ALA A 366 -51.16 4.75 71.57
CA ALA A 366 -51.84 4.99 70.29
C ALA A 366 -50.90 4.99 69.06
N GLU A 367 -49.58 5.10 69.27
CA GLU A 367 -48.58 5.07 68.19
C GLU A 367 -48.17 3.63 67.82
N ASP A 368 -48.07 2.73 68.80
CA ASP A 368 -47.66 1.33 68.57
C ASP A 368 -48.67 0.54 67.71
N PHE A 369 -49.98 0.82 67.85
CA PHE A 369 -51.02 0.18 67.02
C PHE A 369 -51.05 0.68 65.57
N ARG A 370 -50.61 1.91 65.32
CA ARG A 370 -50.52 2.47 63.96
C ARG A 370 -49.30 1.96 63.21
N LEU A 371 -48.18 1.81 63.91
CA LEU A 371 -46.95 1.29 63.33
C LEU A 371 -47.06 -0.19 62.95
N ALA A 372 -47.72 -1.01 63.79
CA ALA A 372 -47.96 -2.43 63.49
C ALA A 372 -48.85 -2.65 62.25
N ALA A 373 -49.90 -1.84 62.07
CA ALA A 373 -50.78 -1.91 60.90
C ALA A 373 -50.11 -1.43 59.61
N GLN A 374 -49.17 -0.48 59.70
CA GLN A 374 -48.38 0.01 58.57
C GLN A 374 -47.36 -1.03 58.10
N LEU A 375 -46.64 -1.67 59.04
CA LEU A 375 -45.66 -2.71 58.74
C LEU A 375 -46.30 -3.96 58.13
N GLN A 376 -47.51 -4.33 58.56
CA GLN A 376 -48.23 -5.47 58.00
C GLN A 376 -48.72 -5.23 56.56
N SER A 377 -49.13 -3.98 56.25
CA SER A 377 -49.47 -3.57 54.87
C SER A 377 -48.26 -3.43 53.95
N GLU A 378 -47.07 -3.15 54.49
CA GLU A 378 -45.83 -3.06 53.73
C GLU A 378 -45.27 -4.45 53.42
N TRP A 379 -45.36 -5.40 54.36
CA TRP A 379 -44.95 -6.80 54.14
C TRP A 379 -45.84 -7.52 53.12
N GLU A 380 -47.15 -7.30 53.11
CA GLU A 380 -48.05 -7.90 52.10
C GLU A 380 -47.80 -7.37 50.68
N LYS A 381 -47.24 -6.16 50.53
CA LYS A 381 -46.87 -5.59 49.22
C LYS A 381 -45.50 -6.08 48.75
N GLU A 382 -44.55 -6.31 49.66
CA GLU A 382 -43.25 -6.88 49.31
C GLU A 382 -43.36 -8.34 48.83
N ASP A 383 -44.26 -9.14 49.41
CA ASP A 383 -44.47 -10.55 49.03
C ASP A 383 -45.10 -10.70 47.63
N ASP A 384 -46.03 -9.80 47.25
CA ASP A 384 -46.65 -9.80 45.91
C ASP A 384 -45.66 -9.31 44.83
N THR A 385 -44.76 -8.39 45.18
CA THR A 385 -43.69 -7.91 44.29
C THR A 385 -42.60 -8.98 44.09
N PHE A 386 -42.28 -9.74 45.14
CA PHE A 386 -41.33 -10.86 45.07
C PHE A 386 -41.89 -12.03 44.25
N GLY A 387 -43.18 -12.33 44.38
CA GLY A 387 -43.86 -13.34 43.55
C GLY A 387 -43.83 -13.00 42.06
N GLN A 388 -44.09 -11.73 41.71
CA GLN A 388 -44.03 -11.25 40.32
C GLN A 388 -42.60 -11.27 39.76
N ALA A 389 -41.60 -10.87 40.55
CA ALA A 389 -40.19 -10.93 40.16
C ALA A 389 -39.71 -12.38 39.95
N LEU A 390 -40.12 -13.32 40.80
CA LEU A 390 -39.80 -14.73 40.66
C LEU A 390 -40.44 -15.35 39.41
N GLN A 391 -41.65 -14.92 39.07
CA GLN A 391 -42.33 -15.35 37.85
C GLN A 391 -41.67 -14.79 36.58
N GLN A 392 -41.25 -13.52 36.60
CA GLN A 392 -40.45 -12.94 35.51
C GLN A 392 -39.07 -13.61 35.38
N GLN A 393 -38.40 -13.93 36.49
CA GLN A 393 -37.13 -14.65 36.49
C GLN A 393 -37.28 -16.06 35.89
N LYS A 394 -38.38 -16.76 36.18
CA LYS A 394 -38.65 -18.07 35.56
C LYS A 394 -38.86 -17.98 34.06
N LEU A 395 -39.66 -17.01 33.60
CA LEU A 395 -39.87 -16.79 32.16
C LEU A 395 -38.57 -16.41 31.45
N PHE A 396 -37.74 -15.58 32.06
CA PHE A 396 -36.42 -15.23 31.53
C PHE A 396 -35.49 -16.45 31.46
N ASN A 397 -35.50 -17.29 32.49
CA ASN A 397 -34.68 -18.51 32.51
C ASN A 397 -35.15 -19.52 31.45
N GLU A 398 -36.46 -19.71 31.28
CA GLU A 398 -37.04 -20.57 30.23
C GLU A 398 -36.71 -20.06 28.82
N GLU A 399 -36.77 -18.74 28.61
CA GLU A 399 -36.38 -18.10 27.34
C GLU A 399 -34.87 -18.23 27.09
N ASN A 400 -34.05 -18.06 28.13
CA ASN A 400 -32.61 -18.23 28.03
C ASN A 400 -32.23 -19.68 27.73
N GLU A 401 -32.86 -20.67 28.36
CA GLU A 401 -32.67 -22.10 28.04
C GLU A 401 -33.06 -22.41 26.59
N ARG A 402 -34.15 -21.82 26.10
CA ARG A 402 -34.57 -21.96 24.70
C ARG A 402 -33.58 -21.34 23.72
N LEU A 403 -33.04 -20.17 24.04
CA LEU A 403 -32.01 -19.49 23.25
C LEU A 403 -30.68 -20.24 23.28
N GLU A 404 -30.30 -20.81 24.41
CA GLU A 404 -29.11 -21.66 24.54
C GLU A 404 -29.25 -22.94 23.73
N ALA A 405 -30.42 -23.58 23.75
CA ALA A 405 -30.70 -24.74 22.90
C ALA A 405 -30.65 -24.38 21.39
N GLN A 406 -31.21 -23.22 20.99
CA GLN A 406 -31.13 -22.74 19.61
C GLN A 406 -29.68 -22.41 19.21
N ARG A 407 -28.90 -21.79 20.09
CA ARG A 407 -27.47 -21.52 19.87
C ARG A 407 -26.66 -22.81 19.76
N ALA A 408 -26.94 -23.80 20.58
CA ALA A 408 -26.28 -25.11 20.53
C ALA A 408 -26.61 -25.85 19.22
N GLU A 409 -27.84 -25.71 18.72
CA GLU A 409 -28.22 -26.28 17.42
C GLU A 409 -27.57 -25.53 16.25
N LEU A 410 -27.48 -24.20 16.31
CA LEU A 410 -26.74 -23.39 15.33
C LEU A 410 -25.21 -23.65 15.37
N ALA A 411 -24.65 -23.97 16.54
CA ALA A 411 -23.24 -24.34 16.66
C ALA A 411 -22.92 -25.68 16.00
N LYS A 412 -23.89 -26.59 15.85
CA LYS A 412 -23.72 -27.85 15.09
C LYS A 412 -23.64 -27.62 13.57
N THR A 413 -24.10 -26.46 13.10
CA THR A 413 -23.97 -26.02 11.69
C THR A 413 -22.71 -25.19 11.42
N ASP A 414 -21.83 -25.02 12.40
CA ASP A 414 -20.60 -24.24 12.22
C ASP A 414 -19.63 -24.96 11.28
N GLN A 415 -19.11 -24.23 10.29
CA GLN A 415 -18.23 -24.79 9.28
C GLN A 415 -16.87 -25.09 9.89
N ARG A 416 -16.30 -26.27 9.56
CA ARG A 416 -14.93 -26.62 9.99
C ARG A 416 -13.95 -25.55 9.49
N ARG A 417 -12.97 -25.21 10.32
CA ARG A 417 -11.96 -24.18 10.05
C ARG A 417 -10.58 -24.79 9.88
N PHE A 418 -9.75 -24.18 9.04
CA PHE A 418 -8.35 -24.53 8.85
C PHE A 418 -7.46 -23.28 8.89
N GLU A 419 -6.19 -23.45 9.25
CA GLU A 419 -5.20 -22.37 9.25
C GLU A 419 -4.40 -22.37 7.94
N CYS A 420 -4.33 -21.23 7.26
CA CYS A 420 -3.57 -21.08 6.03
C CYS A 420 -2.07 -20.95 6.32
N SER A 421 -1.23 -21.78 5.70
CA SER A 421 0.24 -21.74 5.90
C SER A 421 0.98 -20.54 5.27
N ILE A 422 0.26 -19.60 4.62
CA ILE A 422 0.84 -18.38 4.04
C ILE A 422 0.49 -17.14 4.89
N CYS A 423 -0.79 -16.93 5.21
CA CYS A 423 -1.23 -15.78 6.00
C CYS A 423 -1.39 -16.07 7.50
N PHE A 424 -1.32 -17.33 7.93
CA PHE A 424 -1.52 -17.78 9.31
C PHE A 424 -2.88 -17.34 9.91
N GLN A 425 -3.90 -17.22 9.05
CA GLN A 425 -5.27 -16.91 9.46
C GLN A 425 -6.16 -18.16 9.39
N GLU A 426 -7.16 -18.23 10.26
CA GLU A 426 -8.21 -19.25 10.22
C GLU A 426 -9.27 -18.91 9.17
N HIS A 427 -9.56 -19.89 8.30
CA HIS A 427 -10.58 -19.78 7.26
C HIS A 427 -11.54 -20.98 7.32
N PRO A 428 -12.81 -20.83 6.88
CA PRO A 428 -13.70 -21.99 6.69
C PRO A 428 -13.13 -22.97 5.66
N GLU A 429 -13.38 -24.27 5.82
CA GLU A 429 -12.89 -25.32 4.92
C GLU A 429 -13.28 -25.08 3.45
N ASP A 430 -14.40 -24.40 3.18
CA ASP A 430 -14.83 -24.03 1.82
C ASP A 430 -13.83 -23.12 1.09
N PHE A 431 -12.98 -22.39 1.83
CA PHE A 431 -11.96 -21.48 1.30
C PHE A 431 -10.61 -22.17 1.10
N VAL A 432 -10.53 -23.49 1.23
CA VAL A 432 -9.28 -24.24 1.05
C VAL A 432 -8.94 -24.38 -0.43
N ALA A 433 -7.67 -24.12 -0.75
CA ALA A 433 -7.03 -24.36 -2.03
C ALA A 433 -5.87 -25.34 -1.80
N ARG A 434 -5.89 -26.49 -2.48
CA ARG A 434 -4.89 -27.56 -2.35
C ARG A 434 -4.18 -27.77 -3.68
N PRO A 435 -2.87 -27.47 -3.80
CA PRO A 435 -2.11 -27.78 -5.00
C PRO A 435 -2.06 -29.28 -5.25
N ASP A 436 -2.10 -29.67 -6.52
CA ASP A 436 -2.08 -31.06 -6.92
C ASP A 436 -0.77 -31.73 -6.50
N HIS A 437 -0.82 -33.03 -6.23
CA HIS A 437 0.32 -33.85 -5.78
C HIS A 437 0.88 -33.47 -4.39
N CYS A 438 0.20 -32.62 -3.61
CA CYS A 438 0.56 -32.37 -2.20
C CYS A 438 -0.65 -32.18 -1.28
N SER A 439 -0.49 -32.39 0.04
CA SER A 439 -1.54 -32.25 1.04
C SER A 439 -1.56 -30.88 1.73
N HIS A 440 -0.85 -29.88 1.19
CA HIS A 440 -0.77 -28.55 1.78
C HIS A 440 -2.05 -27.75 1.52
N ALA A 441 -2.55 -27.07 2.55
CA ALA A 441 -3.79 -26.32 2.53
C ALA A 441 -3.50 -24.82 2.67
N PHE A 442 -4.12 -24.03 1.79
CA PHE A 442 -3.96 -22.59 1.75
C PHE A 442 -5.33 -21.93 1.57
N CYS A 443 -5.49 -20.68 1.99
CA CYS A 443 -6.68 -19.94 1.61
C CYS A 443 -6.63 -19.53 0.13
N ARG A 444 -7.80 -19.46 -0.51
CA ARG A 444 -7.94 -19.07 -1.92
C ARG A 444 -7.25 -17.73 -2.23
N ASP A 445 -7.30 -16.77 -1.31
CA ASP A 445 -6.68 -15.46 -1.51
C ASP A 445 -5.15 -15.53 -1.56
N CYS A 446 -4.52 -16.33 -0.70
CA CYS A 446 -3.07 -16.51 -0.70
C CYS A 446 -2.59 -17.25 -1.95
N ILE A 447 -3.31 -18.29 -2.39
CA ILE A 447 -2.98 -18.98 -3.64
C ILE A 447 -3.23 -18.07 -4.85
N ARG A 448 -4.30 -17.27 -4.85
CA ARG A 448 -4.55 -16.26 -5.88
C ARG A 448 -3.41 -15.26 -5.96
N GLY A 449 -2.97 -14.70 -4.82
CA GLY A 449 -1.84 -13.78 -4.78
C GLY A 449 -0.54 -14.41 -5.28
N LEU A 450 -0.27 -15.67 -4.92
CA LEU A 450 0.87 -16.42 -5.43
C LEU A 450 0.80 -16.61 -6.95
N VAL A 451 -0.33 -17.07 -7.48
CA VAL A 451 -0.52 -17.29 -8.92
C VAL A 451 -0.34 -15.97 -9.67
N ILE A 452 -0.97 -14.89 -9.22
CA ILE A 452 -0.83 -13.55 -9.83
C ILE A 452 0.63 -13.10 -9.84
N SER A 453 1.33 -13.22 -8.72
CA SER A 453 2.75 -12.88 -8.64
C SER A 453 3.60 -13.71 -9.61
N LYS A 454 3.30 -15.00 -9.80
CA LYS A 454 4.04 -15.86 -10.73
C LYS A 454 3.69 -15.62 -12.19
N LEU A 455 2.47 -15.19 -12.48
CA LEU A 455 2.06 -14.71 -13.80
C LEU A 455 2.80 -13.41 -14.17
N GLU A 456 2.91 -12.46 -13.23
CA GLU A 456 3.69 -11.23 -13.43
C GLU A 456 5.20 -11.48 -13.60
N GLU A 457 5.72 -12.49 -12.91
CA GLU A 457 7.11 -12.94 -13.06
C GLU A 457 7.34 -13.80 -14.32
N HIS A 458 6.29 -14.14 -15.08
CA HIS A 458 6.30 -15.12 -16.18
C HIS A 458 6.99 -16.45 -15.81
N ARG A 459 6.71 -16.97 -14.60
CA ARG A 459 7.28 -18.23 -14.09
C ARG A 459 6.25 -19.36 -14.09
N PHE A 460 6.50 -20.36 -14.93
CA PHE A 460 5.70 -21.58 -15.06
C PHE A 460 6.63 -22.82 -15.04
N PRO A 461 6.23 -23.97 -14.44
CA PRO A 461 4.99 -24.22 -13.70
C PRO A 461 4.96 -23.52 -12.33
N VAL A 462 3.77 -23.21 -11.82
CA VAL A 462 3.61 -22.62 -10.49
C VAL A 462 3.61 -23.73 -9.43
N LEU A 463 4.66 -23.76 -8.62
CA LEU A 463 4.88 -24.78 -7.59
C LEU A 463 4.29 -24.38 -6.23
N CYS A 464 3.92 -25.39 -5.45
CA CYS A 464 3.44 -25.24 -4.07
C CYS A 464 4.53 -24.55 -3.21
N PRO A 465 4.21 -23.43 -2.52
CA PRO A 465 5.19 -22.67 -1.74
C PRO A 465 5.87 -23.48 -0.65
N VAL A 466 5.13 -24.40 -0.03
CA VAL A 466 5.66 -25.23 1.07
C VAL A 466 6.52 -26.37 0.53
N CYS A 467 6.14 -26.96 -0.62
CA CYS A 467 6.94 -28.02 -1.23
C CYS A 467 8.32 -27.52 -1.70
N VAL A 468 8.42 -26.28 -2.19
CA VAL A 468 9.67 -25.72 -2.71
C VAL A 468 10.70 -25.46 -1.59
N ILE A 469 10.26 -25.39 -0.33
CA ILE A 469 11.16 -25.21 0.82
C ILE A 469 11.90 -26.53 1.14
N ASP A 470 11.28 -27.68 0.84
CA ASP A 470 11.85 -28.99 1.09
C ASP A 470 12.70 -29.46 -0.09
N ARG A 471 14.03 -29.39 0.07
CA ARG A 471 15.01 -29.68 -1.00
C ARG A 471 15.13 -31.17 -1.34
N ASP A 472 14.60 -32.05 -0.49
CA ASP A 472 14.69 -33.51 -0.66
C ASP A 472 13.46 -34.11 -1.37
N ARG A 473 12.44 -33.29 -1.68
CA ARG A 473 11.22 -33.72 -2.34
C ARG A 473 11.40 -33.75 -3.86
N ALA A 474 11.38 -34.96 -4.43
CA ALA A 474 11.54 -35.18 -5.88
C ALA A 474 10.34 -34.69 -6.74
N ASP A 475 9.15 -34.57 -6.14
CA ASP A 475 7.92 -34.17 -6.83
C ASP A 475 7.15 -33.11 -6.02
N PRO A 476 7.47 -31.81 -6.20
CA PRO A 476 6.78 -30.72 -5.52
C PRO A 476 5.37 -30.54 -6.12
N GLY A 477 4.38 -30.28 -5.25
CA GLY A 477 3.01 -30.07 -5.72
C GLY A 477 2.90 -28.90 -6.70
N VAL A 478 2.04 -29.03 -7.70
CA VAL A 478 1.87 -28.05 -8.78
C VAL A 478 0.46 -27.46 -8.70
N ILE A 479 0.35 -26.17 -8.98
CA ILE A 479 -0.95 -25.50 -9.11
C ILE A 479 -1.47 -25.79 -10.52
N SER A 480 -2.55 -26.57 -10.60
CA SER A 480 -3.15 -26.96 -11.88
C SER A 480 -4.12 -25.91 -12.42
N GLN A 481 -4.41 -26.03 -13.71
CA GLN A 481 -5.43 -25.23 -14.39
C GLN A 481 -6.79 -25.27 -13.68
N HIS A 482 -7.18 -26.43 -13.12
CA HIS A 482 -8.42 -26.57 -12.36
C HIS A 482 -8.42 -25.70 -11.11
N LEU A 483 -7.35 -25.75 -10.32
CA LEU A 483 -7.22 -24.92 -9.12
C LEU A 483 -7.19 -23.43 -9.44
N VAL A 484 -6.58 -23.05 -10.56
CA VAL A 484 -6.54 -21.66 -11.05
C VAL A 484 -7.94 -21.12 -11.39
N LEU A 485 -8.83 -21.97 -11.92
CA LEU A 485 -10.22 -21.60 -12.16
C LEU A 485 -11.01 -21.44 -10.84
N GLU A 486 -10.75 -22.30 -9.85
CA GLU A 486 -11.45 -22.27 -8.55
C GLU A 486 -11.08 -21.07 -7.67
N ILE A 487 -9.82 -20.62 -7.73
CA ILE A 487 -9.35 -19.47 -6.93
C ILE A 487 -9.85 -18.12 -7.46
N GLY A 488 -10.46 -18.07 -8.64
CA GLY A 488 -11.09 -16.86 -9.19
C GLY A 488 -10.08 -15.79 -9.63
N ILE A 489 -9.17 -16.14 -10.54
CA ILE A 489 -8.37 -15.13 -11.26
C ILE A 489 -9.17 -14.50 -12.41
N THR A 490 -8.74 -13.34 -12.90
CA THR A 490 -9.42 -12.66 -14.03
C THR A 490 -9.20 -13.37 -15.35
N ASP A 491 -10.10 -13.20 -16.33
CA ASP A 491 -9.94 -13.77 -17.69
C ASP A 491 -8.63 -13.35 -18.36
N LYS A 492 -8.13 -12.13 -18.07
CA LYS A 492 -6.82 -11.67 -18.56
C LYS A 492 -5.66 -12.44 -17.95
N GLN A 493 -5.70 -12.67 -16.64
CA GLN A 493 -4.69 -13.48 -15.94
C GLN A 493 -4.77 -14.93 -16.38
N TYR A 494 -5.98 -15.44 -16.65
CA TYR A 494 -6.18 -16.78 -17.18
C TYR A 494 -5.65 -16.90 -18.61
N ALA A 495 -5.85 -15.89 -19.47
CA ALA A 495 -5.23 -15.87 -20.80
C ALA A 495 -3.70 -15.84 -20.74
N ILE A 496 -3.11 -15.12 -19.76
CA ILE A 496 -1.66 -15.16 -19.52
C ILE A 496 -1.23 -16.54 -19.00
N TRP A 497 -2.03 -17.18 -18.14
CA TRP A 497 -1.81 -18.55 -17.69
C TRP A 497 -1.81 -19.52 -18.88
N GLU A 498 -2.83 -19.47 -19.74
CA GLU A 498 -2.91 -20.26 -20.97
C GLU A 498 -1.75 -19.96 -21.91
N GLU A 499 -1.35 -18.69 -22.08
CA GLU A 499 -0.18 -18.33 -22.89
C GLU A 499 1.11 -18.89 -22.31
N MET A 500 1.29 -18.83 -20.98
CA MET A 500 2.45 -19.39 -20.29
C MET A 500 2.48 -20.92 -20.37
N GLU A 501 1.33 -21.57 -20.18
CA GLU A 501 1.15 -23.00 -20.33
C GLU A 501 1.43 -23.43 -21.78
N LEU A 502 0.87 -22.75 -22.77
CA LEU A 502 1.16 -22.96 -24.18
C LEU A 502 2.63 -22.68 -24.51
N SER A 503 3.27 -21.68 -23.92
CA SER A 503 4.70 -21.37 -24.13
C SER A 503 5.64 -22.38 -23.45
N ALA A 504 5.15 -23.12 -22.46
CA ALA A 504 5.89 -24.24 -21.88
C ALA A 504 6.04 -25.37 -22.90
N PHE A 505 5.02 -25.56 -23.77
CA PHE A 505 4.94 -26.60 -24.79
C PHE A 505 5.21 -26.13 -26.23
N SER A 506 5.24 -24.82 -26.50
CA SER A 506 5.42 -24.27 -27.87
C SER A 506 6.48 -23.18 -27.95
N VAL A 507 7.19 -23.13 -29.08
CA VAL A 507 8.23 -22.15 -29.40
C VAL A 507 7.87 -21.41 -30.68
N LEU A 508 8.05 -20.09 -30.68
CA LEU A 508 7.81 -19.27 -31.86
C LEU A 508 8.98 -19.41 -32.85
N ILE A 509 8.71 -20.01 -34.01
CA ILE A 509 9.67 -20.11 -35.10
C ILE A 509 9.41 -19.01 -36.14
N HIS A 510 10.47 -18.27 -36.50
CA HIS A 510 10.43 -17.25 -37.55
C HIS A 510 11.08 -17.76 -38.84
N CYS A 511 10.32 -17.84 -39.92
CA CYS A 511 10.84 -18.27 -41.21
C CYS A 511 11.68 -17.17 -41.88
N ARG A 512 12.91 -17.48 -42.29
CA ARG A 512 13.80 -16.53 -42.97
C ARG A 512 13.39 -16.20 -44.41
N GLN A 513 12.65 -17.08 -45.07
CA GLN A 513 12.18 -16.85 -46.44
C GLN A 513 10.86 -16.05 -46.47
N CYS A 514 9.81 -16.53 -45.81
CA CYS A 514 8.51 -15.86 -45.86
C CYS A 514 8.32 -14.76 -44.80
N LYS A 515 9.25 -14.62 -43.85
CA LYS A 515 9.22 -13.64 -42.75
C LYS A 515 7.97 -13.72 -41.85
N LYS A 516 7.27 -14.85 -41.89
CA LYS A 516 6.14 -15.12 -40.99
C LYS A 516 6.63 -15.94 -39.79
N SER A 517 5.98 -15.70 -38.65
CA SER A 517 6.24 -16.44 -37.42
C SER A 517 5.07 -17.38 -37.12
N MET A 518 5.34 -18.55 -36.55
CA MET A 518 4.32 -19.50 -36.11
C MET A 518 4.81 -20.27 -34.88
N PHE A 519 3.90 -20.59 -33.97
CA PHE A 519 4.18 -21.47 -32.83
C PHE A 519 4.27 -22.91 -33.29
N VAL A 520 5.33 -23.60 -32.86
CA VAL A 520 5.59 -25.02 -33.14
C VAL A 520 5.85 -25.72 -31.81
N ASP A 521 5.52 -27.00 -31.71
CA ASP A 521 5.80 -27.80 -30.52
C ASP A 521 7.29 -27.75 -30.15
N LYS A 522 7.58 -27.55 -28.86
CA LYS A 522 8.94 -27.36 -28.36
C LYS A 522 9.75 -28.65 -28.40
N ASP A 523 9.12 -29.80 -28.22
CA ASP A 523 9.78 -31.10 -28.26
C ASP A 523 10.16 -31.44 -29.70
N ASP A 524 9.26 -31.20 -30.66
CA ASP A 524 9.54 -31.35 -32.10
C ASP A 524 10.76 -30.51 -32.54
N VAL A 525 10.88 -29.30 -32.00
CA VAL A 525 12.00 -28.39 -32.29
C VAL A 525 13.27 -28.79 -31.54
N GLN A 526 13.17 -29.44 -30.38
CA GLN A 526 14.31 -29.95 -29.65
C GLN A 526 14.90 -31.21 -30.28
N GLU A 527 14.07 -32.11 -30.79
CA GLU A 527 14.49 -33.36 -31.42
C GLU A 527 15.09 -33.19 -32.81
N THR A 528 14.83 -32.06 -33.48
CA THR A 528 15.27 -31.83 -34.87
C THR A 528 16.37 -30.76 -34.99
N ASP A 529 17.41 -31.09 -35.77
CA ASP A 529 18.49 -30.15 -36.14
C ASP A 529 18.14 -29.28 -37.36
N THR A 530 17.09 -29.66 -38.09
CA THR A 530 16.62 -28.99 -39.30
C THR A 530 15.19 -28.52 -39.09
N LEU A 531 14.98 -27.22 -39.24
CA LEU A 531 13.67 -26.60 -39.14
C LEU A 531 13.10 -26.43 -40.54
N VAL A 532 11.84 -26.83 -40.72
CA VAL A 532 11.08 -26.60 -41.96
C VAL A 532 10.01 -25.56 -41.67
N CYS A 533 9.80 -24.63 -42.61
CA CYS A 533 8.76 -23.62 -42.45
C CYS A 533 7.38 -24.29 -42.37
N PRO A 534 6.60 -24.07 -41.31
CA PRO A 534 5.30 -24.71 -41.12
C PRO A 534 4.20 -24.12 -42.00
N MET A 535 4.47 -23.01 -42.71
CA MET A 535 3.51 -22.42 -43.64
C MET A 535 3.38 -23.32 -44.89
N ARG A 536 2.15 -23.76 -45.20
CA ARG A 536 1.87 -24.60 -46.38
C ARG A 536 2.36 -24.00 -47.71
N THR A 537 2.55 -22.68 -47.76
CA THR A 537 3.01 -21.94 -48.94
C THR A 537 4.53 -21.73 -49.00
N CYS A 538 5.29 -22.15 -47.98
CA CYS A 538 6.74 -21.98 -47.92
C CYS A 538 7.40 -23.28 -47.45
N GLN A 539 8.20 -23.90 -48.32
CA GLN A 539 8.92 -25.16 -48.02
C GLN A 539 10.38 -24.91 -47.62
N PHE A 540 10.67 -23.74 -47.05
CA PHE A 540 12.03 -23.37 -46.67
C PHE A 540 12.51 -24.23 -45.50
N ALA A 541 13.65 -24.89 -45.65
CA ALA A 541 14.31 -25.62 -44.57
C ALA A 541 15.66 -24.97 -44.23
N TRP A 542 16.01 -24.95 -42.94
CA TRP A 542 17.27 -24.37 -42.46
C TRP A 542 17.79 -25.06 -41.21
N CYS A 543 19.10 -24.94 -40.98
CA CYS A 543 19.75 -25.49 -39.80
C CYS A 543 19.34 -24.71 -38.55
N LYS A 544 18.95 -25.42 -37.48
CA LYS A 544 18.68 -24.82 -36.17
C LYS A 544 19.90 -24.08 -35.60
N SER A 545 21.09 -24.64 -35.76
CA SER A 545 22.33 -24.16 -35.14
C SER A 545 23.03 -23.03 -35.91
N CYS A 546 23.25 -23.17 -37.22
CA CYS A 546 23.95 -22.15 -38.01
C CYS A 546 23.01 -21.24 -38.84
N GLN A 547 21.71 -21.57 -38.89
CA GLN A 547 20.68 -20.84 -39.63
C GLN A 547 20.89 -20.76 -41.15
N GLN A 548 21.75 -21.60 -41.74
CA GLN A 548 21.90 -21.71 -43.19
C GLN A 548 20.77 -22.54 -43.81
N ALA A 549 20.43 -22.22 -45.06
CA ALA A 549 19.44 -22.95 -45.83
C ALA A 549 19.91 -24.39 -46.07
N ILE A 550 19.00 -25.36 -45.91
CA ILE A 550 19.24 -26.78 -46.15
C ILE A 550 18.31 -27.24 -47.26
N ASP A 551 18.85 -27.96 -48.24
CA ASP A 551 18.05 -28.61 -49.27
C ASP A 551 17.43 -29.89 -48.71
N ILE A 552 16.10 -30.01 -48.81
CA ILE A 552 15.35 -31.19 -48.37
C ILE A 552 15.74 -32.38 -49.25
N GLY A 553 16.49 -33.33 -48.69
CA GLY A 553 17.02 -34.51 -49.40
C GLY A 553 18.48 -34.40 -49.86
N GLY A 554 19.19 -33.32 -49.50
CA GLY A 554 20.61 -33.10 -49.81
C GLY A 554 21.60 -33.80 -48.85
N PRO A 555 22.92 -33.56 -49.01
CA PRO A 555 23.94 -34.06 -48.08
C PRO A 555 23.72 -33.55 -46.66
N LYS A 556 24.12 -34.34 -45.64
CA LYS A 556 24.04 -33.93 -44.23
C LYS A 556 24.81 -32.63 -44.02
N HIS A 557 24.11 -31.61 -43.56
CA HIS A 557 24.68 -30.30 -43.25
C HIS A 557 25.56 -30.36 -42.00
N SER A 558 26.71 -29.69 -42.01
CA SER A 558 27.54 -29.47 -40.82
C SER A 558 27.82 -27.98 -40.60
N CYS A 559 27.62 -27.53 -39.36
CA CYS A 559 27.75 -26.11 -39.00
C CYS A 559 29.19 -25.57 -39.07
N ASP A 560 30.20 -26.44 -39.09
CA ASP A 560 31.62 -26.10 -39.23
C ASP A 560 32.11 -26.14 -40.69
N GLY A 561 31.24 -26.51 -41.64
CA GLY A 561 31.57 -26.70 -43.05
C GLY A 561 32.46 -27.91 -43.33
N SER A 562 32.71 -28.78 -42.35
CA SER A 562 33.57 -29.96 -42.52
C SER A 562 32.95 -30.98 -43.47
N SER A 563 31.63 -31.18 -43.42
CA SER A 563 30.94 -32.11 -44.32
C SER A 563 30.91 -31.63 -45.77
N GLU A 564 30.75 -30.32 -45.97
CA GLU A 564 30.74 -29.64 -47.26
C GLU A 564 32.17 -29.60 -47.84
N LEU A 565 33.18 -29.33 -47.01
CA LEU A 565 34.58 -29.40 -47.37
C LEU A 565 35.00 -30.84 -47.71
N ASP A 566 34.63 -31.84 -46.91
CA ASP A 566 34.93 -33.26 -47.19
C ASP A 566 34.18 -33.78 -48.43
N HIS A 567 32.97 -33.27 -48.70
CA HIS A 567 32.28 -33.52 -49.96
C HIS A 567 33.07 -32.93 -51.14
N LEU A 568 33.47 -31.66 -51.06
CA LEU A 568 34.28 -30.99 -52.09
C LEU A 568 35.65 -31.64 -52.27
N MET A 569 36.30 -32.08 -51.19
CA MET A 569 37.59 -32.76 -51.26
C MET A 569 37.48 -34.13 -51.96
N ARG A 570 36.35 -34.85 -51.79
CA ARG A 570 36.07 -36.08 -52.53
C ARG A 570 35.71 -35.82 -54.00
N GLU A 571 34.84 -34.85 -54.26
CA GLU A 571 34.38 -34.51 -55.61
C GLU A 571 35.51 -33.96 -56.49
N ARG A 572 36.35 -33.07 -55.93
CA ARG A 572 37.47 -32.43 -56.63
C ARG A 572 38.80 -33.21 -56.53
N GLY A 573 38.84 -34.29 -55.75
CA GLY A 573 40.03 -35.11 -55.54
C GLY A 573 41.17 -34.42 -54.77
N TRP A 574 40.87 -33.41 -53.96
CA TRP A 574 41.88 -32.68 -53.18
C TRP A 574 42.47 -33.53 -52.05
N LYS A 575 43.66 -33.18 -51.55
CA LYS A 575 44.37 -33.93 -50.49
C LYS A 575 44.84 -32.99 -49.39
N TYR A 576 44.81 -33.45 -48.14
CA TYR A 576 45.33 -32.68 -47.00
C TYR A 576 46.86 -32.79 -46.92
N CYS A 577 47.54 -31.70 -46.55
CA CYS A 577 48.95 -31.75 -46.16
C CYS A 577 49.13 -32.67 -44.93
N PRO A 578 50.08 -33.62 -44.92
CA PRO A 578 50.25 -34.54 -43.81
C PRO A 578 50.60 -33.85 -42.49
N ASN A 579 51.32 -32.71 -42.54
CA ASN A 579 51.78 -31.97 -41.37
C ASN A 579 50.72 -30.95 -40.87
N CYS A 580 50.43 -29.89 -41.62
CA CYS A 580 49.55 -28.80 -41.14
C CYS A 580 48.07 -28.97 -41.49
N LYS A 581 47.67 -30.05 -42.17
CA LYS A 581 46.29 -30.34 -42.59
C LYS A 581 45.63 -29.28 -43.50
N THR A 582 46.39 -28.42 -44.16
CA THR A 582 45.83 -27.51 -45.18
C THR A 582 45.40 -28.32 -46.42
N PRO A 583 44.19 -28.08 -46.99
CA PRO A 583 43.77 -28.68 -48.26
C PRO A 583 44.65 -28.22 -49.43
N ILE A 584 45.11 -29.16 -50.26
CA ILE A 584 45.98 -28.89 -51.41
C ILE A 584 45.35 -29.45 -52.68
N GLN A 585 45.26 -28.60 -53.70
CA GLN A 585 44.87 -28.96 -55.06
C GLN A 585 46.12 -29.11 -55.94
N LYS A 586 46.20 -30.21 -56.70
CA LYS A 586 47.21 -30.37 -57.75
C LYS A 586 46.64 -29.90 -59.09
N ILE A 587 47.26 -28.88 -59.69
CA ILE A 587 46.82 -28.33 -60.99
C ILE A 587 47.50 -29.07 -62.15
N SER A 588 48.80 -29.34 -62.08
CA SER A 588 49.58 -30.14 -63.05
C SER A 588 50.97 -30.50 -62.48
N GLY A 589 51.73 -31.40 -63.14
CA GLY A 589 53.14 -31.69 -62.80
C GLY A 589 53.41 -32.95 -61.97
N CYS A 590 54.58 -33.00 -61.30
CA CYS A 590 55.06 -34.14 -60.50
C CYS A 590 54.16 -34.40 -59.27
N ASN A 591 54.16 -35.63 -58.74
CA ASN A 591 53.42 -35.98 -57.51
C ASN A 591 54.12 -35.52 -56.24
N HIS A 592 55.38 -35.08 -56.29
CA HIS A 592 56.07 -34.48 -55.14
C HIS A 592 55.60 -33.03 -54.92
N MET A 593 54.97 -32.77 -53.79
CA MET A 593 54.39 -31.49 -53.41
C MET A 593 55.12 -30.86 -52.22
N THR A 594 55.18 -29.53 -52.21
CA THR A 594 55.65 -28.74 -51.06
C THR A 594 54.48 -27.91 -50.54
N CYS A 595 54.16 -28.03 -49.25
CA CYS A 595 53.09 -27.25 -48.63
C CYS A 595 53.48 -25.77 -48.54
N MET A 596 52.74 -24.90 -49.23
CA MET A 596 52.98 -23.45 -49.25
C MET A 596 52.32 -22.69 -48.08
N SER A 597 51.63 -23.38 -47.17
CA SER A 597 51.09 -22.73 -45.97
C SER A 597 52.22 -22.09 -45.15
N PRO A 598 52.09 -20.80 -44.77
CA PRO A 598 53.11 -20.09 -44.01
C PRO A 598 53.54 -20.91 -42.78
N GLY A 599 54.84 -21.20 -42.67
CA GLY A 599 55.43 -21.94 -41.55
C GLY A 599 55.42 -23.47 -41.64
N CYS A 600 54.80 -24.09 -42.65
CA CYS A 600 54.74 -25.55 -42.77
C CYS A 600 55.87 -26.16 -43.63
N ASN A 601 56.08 -25.63 -44.85
CA ASN A 601 57.14 -26.04 -45.81
C ASN A 601 57.37 -27.55 -45.99
N THR A 602 56.36 -28.38 -45.71
CA THR A 602 56.52 -29.84 -45.69
C THR A 602 56.47 -30.42 -47.09
N HIS A 603 57.42 -31.31 -47.41
CA HIS A 603 57.48 -32.05 -48.67
C HIS A 603 56.81 -33.43 -48.55
N PHE A 604 55.90 -33.76 -49.46
CA PHE A 604 55.14 -35.02 -49.44
C PHE A 604 54.65 -35.42 -50.83
N CYS A 605 54.29 -36.69 -51.03
CA CYS A 605 53.69 -37.15 -52.30
C CYS A 605 52.16 -36.94 -52.31
N TYR A 606 51.60 -36.32 -53.36
CA TYR A 606 50.16 -36.05 -53.49
C TYR A 606 49.30 -37.32 -53.55
N VAL A 607 49.83 -38.42 -54.09
CA VAL A 607 49.06 -39.66 -54.28
C VAL A 607 48.95 -40.46 -52.98
N CYS A 608 50.09 -40.70 -52.30
CA CYS A 608 50.14 -41.52 -51.09
C CYS A 608 50.13 -40.72 -49.77
N VAL A 609 50.29 -39.39 -49.82
CA VAL A 609 50.26 -38.49 -48.65
C VAL A 609 51.40 -38.72 -47.63
N GLU A 610 52.42 -39.50 -48.00
CA GLU A 610 53.59 -39.76 -47.14
C GLU A 610 54.66 -38.65 -47.23
N LEU A 611 55.28 -38.37 -46.08
CA LEU A 611 56.38 -37.41 -45.93
C LEU A 611 57.62 -37.87 -46.70
N GLN A 612 58.22 -36.97 -47.47
CA GLN A 612 59.43 -37.25 -48.21
C GLN A 612 60.63 -36.70 -47.43
N ALA A 613 61.39 -37.59 -46.80
CA ALA A 613 62.65 -37.23 -46.16
C ALA A 613 63.67 -36.82 -47.24
N SER A 614 64.31 -35.67 -47.02
CA SER A 614 65.39 -35.16 -47.87
C SER A 614 66.40 -36.24 -48.23
N MET A 615 66.65 -36.37 -49.54
CA MET A 615 67.58 -37.29 -50.17
C MET A 615 68.92 -37.44 -49.44
N ARG A 616 69.25 -38.66 -49.04
CA ARG A 616 70.57 -39.26 -49.31
C ARG A 616 70.33 -40.52 -50.17
N HIS A 617 70.67 -40.37 -51.45
CA HIS A 617 70.92 -41.32 -52.56
C HIS A 617 70.91 -42.82 -52.25
N ALA A 618 70.72 -43.76 -53.18
CA ALA A 618 70.32 -43.87 -54.59
C ALA A 618 70.38 -45.41 -54.83
N SER A 619 69.83 -45.89 -55.94
CA SER A 619 69.67 -47.32 -56.26
C SER A 619 70.87 -48.23 -55.96
N SER A 620 70.57 -49.36 -55.30
CA SER A 620 71.17 -50.69 -55.47
C SER A 620 72.59 -50.97 -54.95
N ARG A 621 72.71 -52.13 -54.29
CA ARG A 621 73.93 -52.88 -53.90
C ARG A 621 74.74 -52.30 -52.72
N THR A 622 74.64 -52.91 -51.55
CA THR A 622 75.71 -53.72 -50.91
C THR A 622 75.44 -53.98 -49.41
N HIS A 623 75.83 -55.18 -48.96
CA HIS A 623 76.09 -55.66 -47.59
C HIS A 623 74.94 -55.58 -46.55
N SER A 624 74.23 -56.67 -46.26
CA SER A 624 74.60 -57.87 -45.48
C SER A 624 74.60 -57.69 -43.95
N ILE A 625 73.67 -58.43 -43.32
CA ILE A 625 73.92 -59.32 -42.15
C ILE A 625 74.01 -58.65 -40.75
N LEU A 626 72.94 -58.90 -39.98
CA LEU A 626 72.86 -59.49 -38.61
C LEU A 626 73.74 -58.96 -37.46
N HIS A 627 73.19 -59.18 -36.25
CA HIS A 627 73.80 -59.18 -34.92
C HIS A 627 73.91 -57.80 -34.24
N LEU A 628 73.71 -57.65 -32.92
CA LEU A 628 73.49 -58.59 -31.84
C LEU A 628 72.82 -57.82 -30.69
N ASN A 629 71.96 -58.52 -29.96
CA ASN A 629 71.28 -58.04 -28.78
C ASN A 629 72.21 -58.16 -27.56
N LYS A 630 72.15 -57.13 -26.71
CA LYS A 630 72.42 -57.13 -25.27
C LYS A 630 73.81 -57.50 -24.74
N SER A 631 74.14 -56.77 -23.67
CA SER A 631 75.24 -56.96 -22.73
C SER A 631 76.57 -56.45 -23.23
N LEU A 632 76.96 -55.26 -22.80
CA LEU A 632 78.12 -55.11 -21.94
C LEU A 632 78.32 -53.63 -21.56
N TYR A 633 78.79 -53.44 -20.33
CA TYR A 633 79.24 -52.20 -19.70
C TYR A 633 78.15 -51.29 -19.13
N ALA A 634 77.60 -51.47 -17.92
CA ALA A 634 78.16 -52.05 -16.69
C ALA A 634 79.52 -51.45 -16.26
N SER A 635 79.51 -50.85 -15.07
CA SER A 635 80.67 -50.74 -14.19
C SER A 635 81.59 -49.51 -14.32
N VAL A 636 81.01 -48.31 -14.28
CA VAL A 636 81.62 -47.07 -13.74
C VAL A 636 80.43 -46.18 -13.35
N ARG A 637 80.17 -45.68 -12.15
CA ARG A 637 80.81 -45.60 -10.84
C ARG A 637 79.63 -45.27 -9.92
N THR A 638 79.12 -46.16 -9.06
CA THR A 638 79.62 -46.42 -7.70
C THR A 638 80.37 -45.26 -7.06
N ALA A 639 80.01 -45.14 -5.79
CA ALA A 639 80.71 -44.44 -4.74
C ALA A 639 80.45 -42.95 -4.74
N SER A 640 80.17 -42.52 -3.52
CA SER A 640 80.39 -41.18 -3.05
C SER A 640 79.32 -40.20 -3.52
N ASP A 641 78.44 -39.72 -2.66
CA ASP A 641 78.66 -39.45 -1.24
C ASP A 641 77.25 -39.31 -0.63
N SER A 642 76.83 -40.17 0.31
CA SER A 642 77.29 -40.12 1.70
C SER A 642 77.45 -38.68 2.14
N ILE A 643 76.61 -38.23 3.06
CA ILE A 643 76.75 -36.94 3.76
C ILE A 643 76.13 -35.78 2.96
N ASN A 644 75.13 -35.14 3.59
CA ASN A 644 74.33 -33.99 3.13
C ASN A 644 73.18 -34.39 2.21
N THR A 645 71.94 -34.53 2.67
CA THR A 645 71.21 -33.61 3.57
C THR A 645 70.30 -34.46 4.47
N ALA A 646 70.83 -35.23 5.41
CA ALA A 646 71.26 -34.74 6.71
C ALA A 646 70.44 -33.51 7.14
N LEU A 647 69.50 -33.80 8.03
CA LEU A 647 69.29 -33.02 9.24
C LEU A 647 68.95 -31.55 9.01
N HIS A 648 67.68 -31.30 8.77
CA HIS A 648 66.83 -30.83 9.87
C HIS A 648 65.42 -31.40 9.65
N VAL A 649 65.07 -32.47 10.37
CA VAL A 649 64.29 -32.34 11.61
C VAL A 649 62.95 -31.66 11.28
N ALA A 650 61.92 -32.45 11.00
CA ALA A 650 61.04 -32.94 12.05
C ALA A 650 60.63 -31.80 13.01
N ALA A 651 59.80 -30.89 12.50
CA ALA A 651 58.92 -30.09 13.33
C ALA A 651 57.53 -30.10 12.69
N ASN A 652 56.69 -30.96 13.28
CA ASN A 652 55.25 -30.85 13.43
C ASN A 652 54.36 -30.69 12.19
N ARG A 653 53.48 -31.66 11.91
CA ARG A 653 52.18 -31.82 12.60
C ARG A 653 51.31 -30.56 12.55
N THR A 654 50.32 -30.68 11.67
CA THR A 654 48.88 -30.38 11.84
C THR A 654 48.36 -28.94 11.68
N HIS A 655 47.44 -28.85 10.69
CA HIS A 655 46.31 -27.93 10.54
C HIS A 655 46.57 -26.51 10.05
N LEU A 656 46.41 -26.28 8.73
CA LEU A 656 45.23 -25.66 8.09
C LEU A 656 45.59 -25.08 6.70
N ARG A 657 44.74 -25.40 5.72
CA ARG A 657 44.41 -24.66 4.47
C ARG A 657 45.57 -24.26 3.53
N LEU A 658 45.41 -24.50 2.22
CA LEU A 658 44.96 -23.48 1.25
C LEU A 658 45.11 -23.99 -0.19
N TYR A 659 44.28 -23.37 -1.02
CA TYR A 659 44.20 -23.42 -2.48
C TYR A 659 45.53 -23.46 -3.23
N ASP A 660 45.50 -24.13 -4.38
CA ASP A 660 46.24 -23.76 -5.59
C ASP A 660 45.57 -24.45 -6.79
N SER A 661 45.47 -23.91 -8.00
CA SER A 661 45.51 -22.57 -8.57
C SER A 661 45.54 -22.80 -10.11
N LEU A 662 45.58 -21.70 -10.85
CA LEU A 662 46.17 -21.56 -12.19
C LEU A 662 45.22 -21.78 -13.38
N ILE A 663 45.17 -20.93 -14.41
CA ILE A 663 46.01 -19.76 -14.74
C ILE A 663 45.34 -18.96 -15.88
N LEU A 664 45.30 -17.64 -15.68
CA LEU A 664 45.69 -16.53 -16.57
C LEU A 664 45.07 -16.29 -17.97
N HIS A 665 44.73 -15.00 -18.14
CA HIS A 665 45.27 -14.07 -19.19
C HIS A 665 44.46 -13.77 -20.48
N PRO A 666 44.74 -12.61 -21.14
CA PRO A 666 43.74 -11.54 -21.34
C PRO A 666 43.77 -10.91 -22.76
N ALA A 667 43.30 -9.64 -22.85
CA ALA A 667 43.62 -8.59 -23.85
C ALA A 667 42.88 -8.65 -25.21
N HIS A 668 42.58 -7.55 -25.94
CA HIS A 668 42.33 -6.10 -25.73
C HIS A 668 42.06 -5.48 -27.14
N ARG A 669 41.35 -4.34 -27.22
CA ARG A 669 41.22 -3.32 -28.33
C ARG A 669 40.09 -3.51 -29.37
N ARG A 670 39.06 -2.63 -29.36
CA ARG A 670 38.88 -1.27 -29.94
C ARG A 670 38.40 -1.29 -31.42
N PHE A 671 37.20 -0.77 -31.70
CA PHE A 671 36.93 0.50 -32.41
C PHE A 671 35.41 0.75 -32.57
N GLU A 672 34.99 2.02 -32.35
CA GLU A 672 33.84 2.81 -32.87
C GLU A 672 32.50 2.10 -33.19
N GLY A 673 31.31 2.54 -32.78
CA GLY A 673 30.76 3.88 -32.61
C GLY A 673 29.45 3.94 -33.42
N LEU A 674 28.30 4.12 -32.75
CA LEU A 674 27.08 4.81 -33.26
C LEU A 674 25.97 4.66 -32.21
N GLY A 675 25.54 5.81 -31.67
CA GLY A 675 24.41 5.88 -30.76
C GLY A 675 23.08 5.61 -31.44
N ILE A 676 22.02 5.49 -30.64
CA ILE A 676 20.85 6.38 -30.67
C ILE A 676 20.02 6.07 -29.42
N HIS A 677 19.83 7.09 -28.60
CA HIS A 677 18.78 7.17 -27.60
C HIS A 677 17.40 7.01 -28.25
N LYS A 678 16.53 6.15 -27.69
CA LYS A 678 15.11 6.49 -27.52
C LYS A 678 14.66 6.10 -26.12
N ARG A 679 14.52 7.13 -25.27
CA ARG A 679 13.77 7.07 -24.01
C ARG A 679 12.28 6.90 -24.35
N GLY A 680 11.64 5.84 -23.87
CA GLY A 680 10.19 5.81 -23.71
C GLY A 680 9.77 6.54 -22.41
N PRO A 681 8.60 7.19 -22.34
CA PRO A 681 8.26 8.08 -21.24
C PRO A 681 7.93 7.28 -19.99
N ARG A 682 8.63 7.59 -18.89
CA ARG A 682 8.23 7.18 -17.54
C ARG A 682 6.99 7.98 -17.15
N HIS A 683 5.84 7.34 -17.05
CA HIS A 683 4.68 7.91 -16.36
C HIS A 683 5.02 8.06 -14.86
N ARG A 684 5.37 9.28 -14.46
CA ARG A 684 5.35 9.72 -13.07
C ARG A 684 3.88 9.94 -12.69
N GLN A 685 3.29 9.09 -11.86
CA GLN A 685 2.10 9.47 -11.12
C GLN A 685 2.52 10.41 -9.99
N ALA A 686 2.35 11.72 -10.22
CA ALA A 686 2.38 12.71 -9.16
C ALA A 686 1.08 12.56 -8.36
N ARG A 687 1.16 12.16 -7.08
CA ARG A 687 0.05 12.34 -6.15
C ARG A 687 -0.07 13.82 -5.85
N HIS A 688 -1.03 14.49 -6.48
CA HIS A 688 -1.40 15.86 -6.13
C HIS A 688 -2.24 15.83 -4.85
N GLU A 689 -1.81 16.54 -3.81
CA GLU A 689 -2.65 16.84 -2.64
C GLU A 689 -3.74 17.84 -3.07
N HIS A 690 -4.98 17.38 -3.20
CA HIS A 690 -6.11 18.24 -3.54
C HIS A 690 -6.72 18.83 -2.25
N ARG A 691 -6.54 20.14 -2.02
CA ARG A 691 -7.28 20.86 -0.96
C ARG A 691 -8.76 20.95 -1.32
N HIS A 692 -9.63 20.36 -0.51
CA HIS A 692 -11.08 20.51 -0.62
C HIS A 692 -11.54 21.78 0.14
N GLY A 693 -12.52 22.50 -0.41
CA GLY A 693 -13.07 23.70 0.23
C GLY A 693 -14.50 23.98 -0.23
N ILE A 694 -15.30 24.58 0.65
CA ILE A 694 -16.68 25.01 0.36
C ILE A 694 -16.63 26.31 -0.46
N ARG A 695 -17.47 26.41 -1.48
CA ARG A 695 -17.59 27.60 -2.36
C ARG A 695 -19.04 27.98 -2.54
N GLU A 696 -19.32 29.28 -2.45
CA GLU A 696 -20.60 29.84 -2.87
C GLU A 696 -20.56 30.06 -4.39
N VAL A 697 -21.61 29.60 -5.08
CA VAL A 697 -21.73 29.67 -6.55
C VAL A 697 -23.13 30.06 -6.93
N GLN A 698 -23.27 30.75 -8.07
CA GLN A 698 -24.57 31.03 -8.66
C GLN A 698 -25.10 29.79 -9.37
N VAL A 699 -26.34 29.40 -9.06
CA VAL A 699 -27.01 28.25 -9.67
C VAL A 699 -28.30 28.71 -10.33
N GLU A 700 -28.41 28.53 -11.64
CA GLU A 700 -29.57 28.93 -12.44
C GLU A 700 -30.73 27.94 -12.25
N ASN A 701 -31.91 28.44 -11.84
CA ASN A 701 -33.14 27.65 -11.79
C ASN A 701 -33.82 27.61 -13.17
N LEU A 702 -33.96 26.42 -13.74
CA LEU A 702 -34.56 26.16 -15.06
C LEU A 702 -36.05 25.82 -15.01
N ARG A 703 -36.75 26.02 -13.89
CA ARG A 703 -38.19 25.78 -13.80
C ARG A 703 -38.95 26.56 -14.90
N GLY A 704 -39.69 25.85 -15.75
CA GLY A 704 -40.36 26.39 -16.95
C GLY A 704 -39.50 26.40 -18.24
N ARG A 705 -38.22 26.02 -18.15
CA ARG A 705 -37.24 25.94 -19.25
C ARG A 705 -36.56 24.56 -19.29
N GLU A 706 -37.25 23.53 -18.79
CA GLU A 706 -36.70 22.18 -18.62
C GLU A 706 -36.34 21.51 -19.96
N SER A 707 -36.96 21.92 -21.06
CA SER A 707 -36.69 21.39 -22.40
C SER A 707 -35.44 21.98 -23.09
N GLU A 708 -34.81 23.00 -22.51
CA GLU A 708 -33.62 23.62 -23.09
C GLU A 708 -32.37 22.72 -23.04
N PRO A 709 -31.97 22.12 -21.90
CA PRO A 709 -30.80 21.27 -21.86
C PRO A 709 -31.07 19.92 -22.55
N THR A 710 -30.12 19.48 -23.35
CA THR A 710 -30.14 18.17 -24.03
C THR A 710 -28.90 17.36 -23.67
N LEU A 711 -29.00 16.03 -23.75
CA LEU A 711 -27.90 15.12 -23.42
C LEU A 711 -26.64 15.39 -24.25
N ASP A 712 -26.78 15.63 -25.56
CA ASP A 712 -25.62 15.81 -26.44
C ASP A 712 -25.01 17.21 -26.38
N ARG A 713 -25.76 18.25 -25.99
CA ARG A 713 -25.20 19.61 -25.87
C ARG A 713 -24.70 19.94 -24.47
N ASN A 714 -25.52 19.62 -23.47
CA ASN A 714 -25.31 20.07 -22.09
C ASN A 714 -24.80 18.93 -21.20
N GLY A 715 -24.94 17.67 -21.64
CA GLY A 715 -24.61 16.49 -20.87
C GLY A 715 -25.76 15.99 -19.97
N PHE A 716 -26.86 16.73 -19.90
CA PHE A 716 -28.04 16.31 -19.15
C PHE A 716 -29.33 16.74 -19.84
N GLN A 717 -30.43 16.06 -19.53
CA GLN A 717 -31.74 16.32 -20.11
C GLN A 717 -32.85 16.01 -19.11
N TYR A 718 -33.76 16.96 -18.91
CA TYR A 718 -34.95 16.76 -18.09
C TYR A 718 -36.09 16.16 -18.90
N PHE A 719 -36.96 15.43 -18.22
CA PHE A 719 -38.18 14.89 -18.81
C PHE A 719 -39.28 14.78 -17.76
N ARG A 720 -40.53 14.71 -18.23
CA ARG A 720 -41.70 14.45 -17.40
C ARG A 720 -42.37 13.16 -17.83
N ARG A 721 -42.25 12.13 -17.00
CA ARG A 721 -42.86 10.81 -17.19
C ARG A 721 -43.14 10.21 -15.81
N PRO A 722 -44.39 10.10 -15.37
CA PRO A 722 -44.72 9.39 -14.13
C PRO A 722 -44.18 7.96 -14.15
N ALA A 723 -43.57 7.51 -13.05
CA ALA A 723 -43.15 6.12 -12.90
C ALA A 723 -44.36 5.28 -12.49
N LYS A 724 -44.49 4.05 -13.02
CA LYS A 724 -45.54 3.12 -12.56
C LYS A 724 -45.20 2.55 -11.20
N HIS A 725 -43.93 2.26 -10.96
CA HIS A 725 -43.44 1.78 -9.68
C HIS A 725 -43.33 2.93 -8.66
N THR A 726 -43.93 2.75 -7.48
CA THR A 726 -44.01 3.78 -6.42
C THR A 726 -43.42 3.35 -5.07
N SER A 727 -42.97 2.09 -4.95
CA SER A 727 -42.52 1.48 -3.68
C SER A 727 -41.00 1.28 -3.65
N PHE A 728 -40.25 2.30 -3.23
CA PHE A 728 -38.78 2.26 -3.24
C PHE A 728 -38.17 1.72 -1.93
N ALA A 729 -38.76 0.68 -1.36
CA ALA A 729 -38.35 0.11 -0.07
C ALA A 729 -37.48 -1.16 -0.21
N ASN A 730 -37.69 -1.96 -1.27
CA ASN A 730 -37.02 -3.24 -1.48
C ASN A 730 -36.27 -3.22 -2.83
N SER A 731 -35.00 -3.65 -2.82
CA SER A 731 -34.16 -3.67 -4.03
C SER A 731 -34.58 -4.72 -5.07
N GLU A 732 -35.06 -5.88 -4.67
CA GLU A 732 -35.58 -6.91 -5.58
C GLU A 732 -36.83 -6.42 -6.32
N GLU A 733 -37.74 -5.70 -5.64
CA GLU A 733 -38.92 -5.10 -6.26
C GLU A 733 -38.52 -4.02 -7.30
N ILE A 734 -37.52 -3.20 -6.99
CA ILE A 734 -36.98 -2.19 -7.91
C ILE A 734 -36.41 -2.85 -9.17
N GLU A 735 -35.66 -3.95 -9.01
CA GLU A 735 -35.10 -4.70 -10.13
C GLU A 735 -36.17 -5.41 -10.96
N ALA A 736 -37.20 -5.96 -10.32
CA ALA A 736 -38.28 -6.66 -11.00
C ALA A 736 -39.22 -5.72 -11.76
N GLU A 737 -39.51 -4.53 -11.21
CA GLU A 737 -40.57 -3.65 -11.73
C GLU A 737 -40.04 -2.35 -12.33
N TYR A 738 -39.13 -1.66 -11.66
CA TYR A 738 -38.68 -0.32 -12.06
C TYR A 738 -37.59 -0.36 -13.14
N TYR A 739 -36.72 -1.38 -13.13
CA TYR A 739 -35.68 -1.54 -14.14
C TYR A 739 -36.26 -1.75 -15.55
N PRO A 740 -37.23 -2.67 -15.79
CA PRO A 740 -37.80 -2.85 -17.13
C PRO A 740 -38.44 -1.57 -17.69
N GLU A 741 -39.21 -0.85 -16.87
CA GLU A 741 -39.81 0.44 -17.28
C GLU A 741 -38.74 1.47 -17.63
N SER A 742 -37.68 1.55 -16.82
CA SER A 742 -36.58 2.51 -17.01
C SER A 742 -35.72 2.19 -18.24
N ILE A 743 -35.51 0.92 -18.55
CA ILE A 743 -34.81 0.45 -19.76
C ILE A 743 -35.55 0.94 -21.00
N GLU A 744 -36.86 0.74 -21.07
CA GLU A 744 -37.68 1.16 -22.22
C GLU A 744 -37.75 2.69 -22.33
N LEU A 745 -37.84 3.40 -21.20
CA LEU A 745 -37.76 4.86 -21.17
C LEU A 745 -36.42 5.38 -21.71
N LEU A 746 -35.30 4.79 -21.28
CA LEU A 746 -33.97 5.16 -21.74
C LEU A 746 -33.81 4.91 -23.24
N LYS A 747 -34.27 3.76 -23.76
CA LYS A 747 -34.28 3.49 -25.21
C LYS A 747 -35.08 4.54 -25.99
N GLN A 748 -36.28 4.90 -25.52
CA GLN A 748 -37.12 5.90 -26.17
C GLN A 748 -36.50 7.30 -26.19
N LEU A 749 -35.89 7.72 -25.07
CA LEU A 749 -35.30 9.07 -24.95
C LEU A 749 -33.96 9.21 -25.66
N THR A 750 -33.19 8.13 -25.76
CA THR A 750 -31.84 8.15 -26.30
C THR A 750 -31.73 7.61 -27.73
N GLY A 751 -32.69 6.80 -28.18
CA GLY A 751 -32.62 6.06 -29.45
C GLY A 751 -31.74 4.80 -29.40
N ALA A 752 -31.33 4.35 -28.22
CA ALA A 752 -30.46 3.20 -28.05
C ALA A 752 -31.12 1.87 -28.43
N SER A 753 -30.33 0.95 -28.99
CA SER A 753 -30.76 -0.42 -29.30
C SER A 753 -30.78 -1.31 -28.06
N ARG A 754 -29.78 -1.12 -27.19
CA ARG A 754 -29.60 -1.91 -25.96
C ARG A 754 -29.29 -1.02 -24.77
N VAL A 755 -29.97 -1.28 -23.66
CA VAL A 755 -29.75 -0.62 -22.38
C VAL A 755 -29.60 -1.69 -21.30
N VAL A 756 -28.58 -1.58 -20.47
CA VAL A 756 -28.30 -2.50 -19.36
C VAL A 756 -28.09 -1.69 -18.09
N ILE A 757 -29.04 -1.80 -17.15
CA ILE A 757 -28.90 -1.22 -15.81
C ILE A 757 -28.04 -2.17 -14.98
N PHE A 758 -27.01 -1.65 -14.34
CA PHE A 758 -26.06 -2.48 -13.60
C PHE A 758 -26.01 -2.19 -12.10
N ASP A 759 -26.48 -1.04 -11.66
CA ASP A 759 -26.74 -0.75 -10.25
C ASP A 759 -27.77 0.37 -10.09
N HIS A 760 -28.30 0.48 -8.87
CA HIS A 760 -29.07 1.62 -8.43
C HIS A 760 -28.55 2.14 -7.08
N THR A 761 -28.90 3.37 -6.74
CA THR A 761 -28.60 3.96 -5.44
C THR A 761 -29.77 4.81 -4.98
N ILE A 762 -30.25 4.53 -3.76
CA ILE A 762 -31.22 5.38 -3.07
C ILE A 762 -30.46 6.29 -2.11
N ARG A 763 -30.82 7.57 -2.08
CA ARG A 763 -30.28 8.55 -1.14
C ARG A 763 -31.42 9.20 -0.37
N ARG A 764 -31.35 9.12 0.97
CA ARG A 764 -32.34 9.68 1.90
C ARG A 764 -31.64 10.61 2.88
N ARG A 765 -32.02 11.89 2.91
CA ARG A 765 -31.39 12.83 3.81
C ARG A 765 -31.88 12.60 5.25
N ARG A 766 -30.94 12.30 6.16
CA ARG A 766 -31.18 12.07 7.59
C ARG A 766 -30.21 12.96 8.38
N PRO A 767 -30.66 14.14 8.84
CA PRO A 767 -29.79 15.04 9.62
C PRO A 767 -29.19 14.32 10.83
N GLY A 768 -27.86 14.39 10.99
CA GLY A 768 -27.12 13.73 12.07
C GLY A 768 -26.57 12.34 11.73
N GLU A 769 -27.02 11.72 10.64
CA GLU A 769 -26.44 10.46 10.16
C GLU A 769 -25.16 10.74 9.36
N ILE A 770 -24.05 10.10 9.76
CA ILE A 770 -22.73 10.26 9.14
C ILE A 770 -22.22 8.98 8.46
N GLU A 771 -22.89 7.85 8.66
CA GLU A 771 -22.50 6.57 8.06
C GLU A 771 -22.84 6.51 6.57
N ASP A 772 -21.87 6.08 5.74
CA ASP A 772 -22.03 5.88 4.30
C ASP A 772 -22.18 4.38 3.97
N THR A 773 -23.25 3.76 4.46
CA THR A 773 -23.68 2.41 4.08
C THR A 773 -24.79 2.48 3.01
N PRO A 774 -25.01 1.42 2.20
CA PRO A 774 -26.06 1.42 1.16
C PRO A 774 -27.44 1.91 1.65
N ASP A 775 -27.82 1.59 2.89
CA ASP A 775 -29.14 1.94 3.48
C ASP A 775 -29.20 3.34 4.12
N LYS A 776 -28.05 4.01 4.27
CA LYS A 776 -27.88 5.29 4.98
C LYS A 776 -27.32 6.42 4.12
N ARG A 777 -27.08 6.17 2.83
CA ARG A 777 -26.48 7.13 1.89
C ARG A 777 -27.18 8.49 1.91
N GLN A 778 -26.39 9.53 2.21
CA GLN A 778 -26.81 10.93 2.16
C GLN A 778 -26.63 11.51 0.75
N PRO A 779 -27.30 12.64 0.41
CA PRO A 779 -26.97 13.42 -0.79
C PRO A 779 -25.51 13.88 -0.80
N VAL A 780 -24.80 13.63 -1.91
CA VAL A 780 -23.37 13.96 -2.05
C VAL A 780 -23.22 15.47 -2.26
N GLN A 781 -22.39 16.12 -1.44
CA GLN A 781 -22.11 17.57 -1.53
C GLN A 781 -20.77 17.90 -2.19
N ARG A 782 -20.05 16.87 -2.66
CA ARG A 782 -18.81 17.02 -3.41
C ARG A 782 -19.13 16.96 -4.91
N VAL A 783 -18.68 17.96 -5.66
CA VAL A 783 -18.78 17.93 -7.12
C VAL A 783 -17.94 16.78 -7.69
N HIS A 784 -18.56 15.97 -8.52
CA HIS A 784 -17.93 14.81 -9.14
C HIS A 784 -18.50 14.49 -10.52
N VAL A 785 -17.77 13.65 -11.25
CA VAL A 785 -18.26 12.85 -12.39
C VAL A 785 -18.00 11.39 -12.07
N ASP A 786 -19.02 10.56 -12.24
CA ASP A 786 -19.04 9.16 -11.77
C ASP A 786 -17.97 8.25 -12.39
N GLN A 787 -17.55 8.52 -13.64
CA GLN A 787 -16.68 7.60 -14.37
C GLN A 787 -15.62 8.36 -15.18
N THR A 788 -14.42 7.79 -15.24
CA THR A 788 -13.43 8.12 -16.27
C THR A 788 -13.61 7.20 -17.49
N ALA A 789 -12.91 7.49 -18.59
CA ALA A 789 -12.98 6.67 -19.80
C ALA A 789 -12.54 5.21 -19.52
N ALA A 790 -11.46 5.03 -18.77
CA ALA A 790 -10.97 3.71 -18.39
C ALA A 790 -11.99 2.95 -17.51
N SER A 791 -12.56 3.62 -16.50
CA SER A 791 -13.62 3.04 -15.66
C SER A 791 -14.86 2.65 -16.46
N SER A 792 -15.22 3.45 -17.46
CA SER A 792 -16.40 3.21 -18.30
C SER A 792 -16.23 1.96 -19.16
N ILE A 793 -15.06 1.77 -19.79
CA ILE A 793 -14.74 0.54 -20.52
C ILE A 793 -14.72 -0.67 -19.58
N ALA A 794 -14.15 -0.52 -18.39
CA ALA A 794 -14.15 -1.60 -17.39
C ALA A 794 -15.58 -2.00 -16.96
N ARG A 795 -16.54 -1.06 -16.94
CA ARG A 795 -17.96 -1.37 -16.68
C ARG A 795 -18.60 -2.20 -17.79
N VAL A 796 -18.26 -1.94 -19.06
CA VAL A 796 -18.71 -2.76 -20.19
C VAL A 796 -18.23 -4.20 -20.01
N HIS A 797 -16.94 -4.41 -19.74
CA HIS A 797 -16.38 -5.75 -19.51
C HIS A 797 -16.99 -6.48 -18.29
N ARG A 798 -17.34 -5.74 -17.24
CA ARG A 798 -17.85 -6.32 -15.99
C ARG A 798 -19.30 -6.78 -16.11
N HIS A 799 -20.13 -6.01 -16.80
CA HIS A 799 -21.58 -6.15 -16.75
C HIS A 799 -22.17 -6.78 -18.01
N LEU A 800 -21.32 -7.17 -18.97
CA LEU A 800 -21.74 -7.82 -20.20
C LEU A 800 -20.97 -9.12 -20.45
N PRO A 801 -21.57 -10.10 -21.15
CA PRO A 801 -20.88 -11.32 -21.54
C PRO A 801 -19.65 -11.02 -22.40
N ALA A 802 -18.53 -11.71 -22.14
CA ALA A 802 -17.24 -11.46 -22.80
C ALA A 802 -17.33 -11.48 -24.35
N ASN A 803 -18.19 -12.33 -24.91
CA ASN A 803 -18.38 -12.47 -26.35
C ASN A 803 -19.01 -11.23 -27.01
N ASP A 804 -19.84 -10.47 -26.28
CA ASP A 804 -20.51 -9.29 -26.82
C ASP A 804 -19.59 -8.06 -26.83
N VAL A 805 -18.64 -7.99 -25.87
CA VAL A 805 -17.88 -6.78 -25.55
C VAL A 805 -17.10 -6.20 -26.73
N PRO A 806 -16.34 -6.97 -27.53
CA PRO A 806 -15.58 -6.41 -28.65
C PRO A 806 -16.47 -5.64 -29.63
N SER A 807 -17.62 -6.23 -30.01
CA SER A 807 -18.56 -5.61 -30.95
C SER A 807 -19.25 -4.36 -30.39
N LEU A 808 -19.51 -4.33 -29.07
CA LEU A 808 -20.16 -3.21 -28.41
C LEU A 808 -19.21 -2.03 -28.18
N LEU A 809 -17.92 -2.29 -27.94
CA LEU A 809 -16.91 -1.25 -27.78
C LEU A 809 -16.47 -0.61 -29.10
N GLU A 810 -16.67 -1.29 -30.24
CA GLU A 810 -16.42 -0.74 -31.58
C GLU A 810 -17.42 0.37 -31.97
N LYS A 811 -18.60 0.37 -31.34
CA LYS A 811 -19.68 1.33 -31.62
C LYS A 811 -19.78 2.39 -30.52
N ARG A 812 -20.64 3.41 -30.75
CA ARG A 812 -20.98 4.37 -29.71
C ARG A 812 -21.67 3.65 -28.55
N PHE A 813 -21.14 3.85 -27.36
CA PHE A 813 -21.79 3.55 -26.09
C PHE A 813 -21.65 4.71 -25.11
N GLN A 814 -22.56 4.75 -24.14
CA GLN A 814 -22.64 5.76 -23.09
C GLN A 814 -22.89 5.13 -21.72
N ILE A 815 -22.56 5.88 -20.67
CA ILE A 815 -23.07 5.65 -19.32
C ILE A 815 -23.98 6.81 -18.96
N ILE A 816 -25.26 6.51 -18.69
CA ILE A 816 -26.27 7.50 -18.33
C ILE A 816 -26.87 7.11 -16.99
N ASN A 817 -26.91 8.09 -16.07
CA ASN A 817 -27.65 7.97 -14.83
C ASN A 817 -29.06 8.54 -15.01
N LEU A 818 -30.08 7.79 -14.61
CA LEU A 818 -31.44 8.29 -14.48
C LEU A 818 -31.67 8.67 -13.02
N TRP A 819 -31.83 9.97 -12.75
CA TRP A 819 -32.07 10.49 -11.41
C TRP A 819 -33.51 10.98 -11.25
N ARG A 820 -34.14 10.62 -10.13
CA ARG A 820 -35.54 10.96 -9.84
C ARG A 820 -35.80 11.13 -8.33
N PRO A 821 -36.53 12.18 -7.90
CA PRO A 821 -37.08 12.26 -6.55
C PRO A 821 -38.12 11.16 -6.29
N ILE A 822 -38.10 10.57 -5.11
CA ILE A 822 -39.10 9.56 -4.71
C ILE A 822 -39.98 10.12 -3.59
N HIS A 823 -41.24 9.69 -3.55
CA HIS A 823 -42.29 10.09 -2.60
C HIS A 823 -42.76 11.55 -2.63
N HIS A 824 -41.86 12.53 -2.70
CA HIS A 824 -42.22 13.97 -2.66
C HIS A 824 -41.25 14.83 -3.48
N ALA A 825 -41.57 16.12 -3.59
CA ALA A 825 -40.72 17.06 -4.32
C ALA A 825 -39.37 17.27 -3.61
N ALA A 826 -38.30 17.34 -4.41
CA ALA A 826 -36.94 17.58 -3.92
C ALA A 826 -36.66 19.09 -3.78
N TYR A 827 -37.11 19.68 -2.66
CA TYR A 827 -36.74 21.04 -2.25
C TYR A 827 -35.48 21.05 -1.40
N ASP A 828 -35.36 20.10 -0.48
CA ASP A 828 -34.21 19.91 0.37
C ASP A 828 -33.05 19.28 -0.45
N PHE A 829 -31.84 19.83 -0.35
CA PHE A 829 -30.64 19.34 -1.06
C PHE A 829 -30.86 18.97 -2.55
N PRO A 830 -31.37 19.88 -3.39
CA PRO A 830 -31.68 19.58 -4.77
C PRO A 830 -30.42 19.22 -5.57
N LEU A 831 -30.61 18.49 -6.68
CA LEU A 831 -29.53 18.12 -7.58
C LEU A 831 -29.21 19.27 -8.54
N THR A 832 -27.95 19.66 -8.63
CA THR A 832 -27.44 20.62 -9.61
C THR A 832 -26.46 19.97 -10.57
N LEU A 833 -26.46 20.45 -11.82
CA LEU A 833 -25.69 19.91 -12.94
C LEU A 833 -24.93 21.05 -13.62
N CYS A 834 -23.65 20.84 -13.92
CA CYS A 834 -22.84 21.81 -14.63
C CYS A 834 -23.00 21.64 -16.13
N ASP A 835 -23.25 22.74 -16.84
CA ASP A 835 -23.31 22.76 -18.30
C ASP A 835 -21.97 22.37 -18.90
N TYR A 836 -21.93 21.26 -19.66
CA TYR A 836 -20.70 20.75 -20.27
C TYR A 836 -19.92 21.81 -21.06
N ALA A 837 -20.62 22.70 -21.76
CA ALA A 837 -20.02 23.80 -22.53
C ALA A 837 -19.30 24.86 -21.67
N SER A 838 -19.29 24.71 -20.35
CA SER A 838 -18.55 25.56 -19.41
C SER A 838 -17.37 24.87 -18.74
N VAL A 839 -17.15 23.58 -19.01
CA VAL A 839 -16.13 22.75 -18.35
C VAL A 839 -14.88 22.64 -19.22
N ASP A 840 -13.72 23.03 -18.69
CA ASP A 840 -12.42 22.75 -19.32
C ASP A 840 -11.93 21.37 -18.86
N ARG A 841 -12.09 20.36 -19.72
CA ARG A 841 -11.71 18.96 -19.41
C ARG A 841 -10.27 18.77 -18.99
N LYS A 842 -9.33 19.61 -19.47
CA LYS A 842 -7.91 19.47 -19.17
C LYS A 842 -7.53 20.15 -17.86
N ARG A 843 -8.20 21.24 -17.51
CA ARG A 843 -7.88 22.04 -16.32
C ARG A 843 -8.74 21.68 -15.11
N ASP A 844 -10.01 21.42 -15.35
CA ASP A 844 -11.03 21.32 -14.30
C ASP A 844 -11.17 19.89 -13.78
N LEU A 845 -10.94 18.87 -14.61
CA LEU A 845 -11.13 17.48 -14.22
C LEU A 845 -9.85 16.87 -13.65
N VAL A 846 -10.01 16.15 -12.54
CA VAL A 846 -8.93 15.49 -11.81
C VAL A 846 -9.32 14.04 -11.57
N PRO A 847 -8.62 13.06 -12.17
CA PRO A 847 -8.88 11.66 -11.89
C PRO A 847 -8.64 11.35 -10.40
N MET A 848 -9.60 10.67 -9.77
CA MET A 848 -9.57 10.26 -8.38
C MET A 848 -9.84 8.76 -8.29
N ALA A 849 -8.87 8.01 -7.78
CA ALA A 849 -9.03 6.57 -7.56
C ALA A 849 -10.05 6.28 -6.45
N LEU A 850 -10.99 5.38 -6.73
CA LEU A 850 -11.87 4.74 -5.75
C LEU A 850 -11.38 3.31 -5.57
N ILE A 851 -10.71 3.07 -4.46
CA ILE A 851 -10.16 1.75 -4.13
C ILE A 851 -11.19 1.01 -3.29
N TYR A 852 -11.73 -0.08 -3.85
CA TYR A 852 -12.56 -1.05 -3.15
C TYR A 852 -11.73 -2.29 -2.82
N PRO A 853 -12.13 -3.12 -1.83
CA PRO A 853 -11.40 -4.33 -1.47
C PRO A 853 -11.19 -5.31 -2.65
N ASP A 854 -12.14 -5.33 -3.59
CA ASP A 854 -12.20 -6.24 -4.74
C ASP A 854 -11.74 -5.60 -6.06
N ARG A 855 -11.57 -4.28 -6.12
CA ARG A 855 -11.33 -3.56 -7.39
C ARG A 855 -10.87 -2.12 -7.22
N GLU A 856 -10.23 -1.61 -8.26
CA GLU A 856 -10.03 -0.17 -8.43
C GLU A 856 -11.06 0.38 -9.42
N GLY A 857 -11.72 1.46 -9.02
CA GLY A 857 -12.48 2.34 -9.89
C GLY A 857 -11.83 3.73 -9.94
N GLU A 858 -12.28 4.57 -10.85
CA GLU A 858 -11.79 5.94 -10.98
C GLU A 858 -12.97 6.87 -11.32
N THR A 859 -13.07 7.99 -10.60
CA THR A 859 -14.03 9.08 -10.82
C THR A 859 -13.27 10.35 -11.19
N PHE A 860 -13.96 11.41 -11.64
CA PHE A 860 -13.36 12.75 -11.66
C PHE A 860 -13.81 13.57 -10.46
N GLY A 861 -12.83 14.08 -9.71
CA GLY A 861 -13.01 15.30 -8.93
C GLY A 861 -12.98 16.51 -9.85
N VAL A 862 -13.68 17.58 -9.47
CA VAL A 862 -13.77 18.80 -10.28
C VAL A 862 -13.20 19.99 -9.52
N LYS A 863 -12.22 20.66 -10.10
CA LYS A 863 -11.68 21.92 -9.59
C LYS A 863 -12.68 23.05 -9.84
N PHE A 864 -12.74 23.97 -8.89
CA PHE A 864 -13.55 25.17 -9.03
C PHE A 864 -13.07 26.05 -10.21
N SER A 865 -14.03 26.54 -11.00
CA SER A 865 -13.83 27.54 -12.03
C SER A 865 -15.01 28.53 -12.03
N GLU A 866 -14.73 29.83 -12.14
CA GLU A 866 -15.77 30.87 -12.27
C GLU A 866 -16.54 30.75 -13.60
N ALA A 867 -16.00 30.02 -14.58
CA ALA A 867 -16.67 29.79 -15.86
C ALA A 867 -17.82 28.78 -15.74
N HIS A 868 -17.82 27.93 -14.71
CA HIS A 868 -18.81 26.86 -14.53
C HIS A 868 -20.24 27.42 -14.43
N ARG A 869 -21.12 26.94 -15.31
CA ARG A 869 -22.53 27.31 -15.34
C ARG A 869 -23.37 26.20 -14.73
N TRP A 870 -23.77 26.39 -13.48
CA TRP A 870 -24.58 25.44 -12.72
C TRP A 870 -26.07 25.66 -12.96
N LYS A 871 -26.80 24.57 -13.19
CA LYS A 871 -28.23 24.58 -13.50
C LYS A 871 -28.96 23.54 -12.67
N TYR A 872 -30.16 23.86 -12.21
CA TYR A 872 -31.04 22.94 -11.50
C TYR A 872 -32.51 23.25 -11.79
N VAL A 873 -33.41 22.35 -11.41
CA VAL A 873 -34.86 22.57 -11.47
C VAL A 873 -35.40 22.56 -10.05
N ARG A 874 -35.97 23.69 -9.60
CA ARG A 874 -36.49 23.81 -8.24
C ARG A 874 -37.72 22.94 -8.02
N GLY A 875 -37.72 22.16 -6.94
CA GLY A 875 -38.87 21.36 -6.51
C GLY A 875 -39.25 20.28 -7.52
N MET A 876 -38.28 19.56 -8.09
CA MET A 876 -38.58 18.42 -8.97
C MET A 876 -39.50 17.43 -8.25
N THR A 877 -40.59 17.05 -8.90
CA THR A 877 -41.58 16.11 -8.38
C THR A 877 -41.23 14.66 -8.78
N PRO A 878 -41.84 13.63 -8.16
CA PRO A 878 -41.65 12.25 -8.59
C PRO A 878 -42.12 11.93 -10.02
N GLU A 879 -42.87 12.82 -10.67
CA GLU A 879 -43.26 12.71 -12.09
C GLU A 879 -42.17 13.19 -13.06
N GLU A 880 -41.14 13.84 -12.53
CA GLU A 880 -40.05 14.46 -13.28
C GLU A 880 -38.75 13.69 -13.03
N GLY A 881 -37.91 13.60 -14.05
CA GLY A 881 -36.59 12.98 -13.95
C GLY A 881 -35.56 13.73 -14.77
N VAL A 882 -34.29 13.40 -14.53
CA VAL A 882 -33.17 13.91 -15.32
C VAL A 882 -32.26 12.78 -15.73
N LEU A 883 -31.83 12.80 -16.98
CA LEU A 883 -30.76 11.97 -17.48
C LEU A 883 -29.45 12.72 -17.33
N ILE A 884 -28.44 12.07 -16.77
CA ILE A 884 -27.11 12.63 -16.51
C ILE A 884 -26.11 11.78 -17.27
N LYS A 885 -25.39 12.38 -18.22
CA LYS A 885 -24.35 11.70 -18.97
C LYS A 885 -23.09 11.63 -18.13
N CYS A 886 -22.71 10.41 -17.73
CA CYS A 886 -21.47 10.16 -16.98
C CYS A 886 -20.30 9.89 -17.92
N PHE A 887 -20.56 9.29 -19.09
CA PHE A 887 -19.57 9.01 -20.12
C PHE A 887 -20.21 8.90 -21.51
N ASP A 888 -19.48 9.34 -22.54
CA ASP A 888 -19.73 9.07 -23.97
C ASP A 888 -18.42 8.62 -24.62
N SER A 889 -18.51 7.57 -25.44
CA SER A 889 -17.36 7.08 -26.22
C SER A 889 -17.04 7.94 -27.44
N VAL A 890 -17.97 8.78 -27.89
CA VAL A 890 -17.71 9.78 -28.93
C VAL A 890 -16.98 10.97 -28.31
N ASP A 891 -15.69 11.08 -28.60
CA ASP A 891 -14.80 12.12 -28.07
C ASP A 891 -14.13 12.96 -29.18
N ASP A 892 -14.95 13.45 -30.11
CA ASP A 892 -14.56 14.27 -31.27
C ASP A 892 -15.00 15.74 -31.14
N GLU A 893 -15.36 16.16 -29.92
CA GLU A 893 -15.92 17.48 -29.58
C GLU A 893 -17.32 17.76 -30.16
N SER A 894 -17.95 16.81 -30.86
CA SER A 894 -19.31 17.00 -31.40
C SER A 894 -20.41 16.94 -30.34
N VAL A 895 -20.15 16.26 -29.22
CA VAL A 895 -21.11 16.02 -28.13
C VAL A 895 -20.49 16.27 -26.76
N ALA A 896 -21.34 16.54 -25.78
CA ALA A 896 -21.00 16.46 -24.38
C ALA A 896 -20.62 15.03 -24.01
N VAL A 897 -19.48 14.85 -23.34
CA VAL A 897 -18.96 13.52 -22.98
C VAL A 897 -19.17 13.17 -21.50
N LEU A 898 -19.52 14.15 -20.66
CA LEU A 898 -19.74 13.98 -19.22
C LEU A 898 -20.52 15.16 -18.61
N THR A 899 -20.90 15.05 -17.34
CA THR A 899 -21.58 16.12 -16.58
C THR A 899 -21.15 16.12 -15.11
N PRO A 900 -20.45 17.17 -14.65
CA PRO A 900 -20.26 17.41 -13.23
C PRO A 900 -21.58 17.65 -12.51
N HIS A 901 -21.78 17.02 -11.35
CA HIS A 901 -23.00 17.17 -10.58
C HIS A 901 -22.76 17.04 -9.08
N THR A 902 -23.70 17.57 -8.29
CA THR A 902 -23.70 17.50 -6.81
C THR A 902 -25.08 17.84 -6.26
N ALA A 903 -25.35 17.47 -5.02
CA ALA A 903 -26.37 18.14 -4.22
C ALA A 903 -25.82 19.45 -3.64
N PHE A 904 -26.68 20.44 -3.44
CA PHE A 904 -26.29 21.73 -2.85
C PHE A 904 -27.32 22.22 -1.83
N ILE A 905 -26.92 23.17 -1.00
CA ILE A 905 -27.83 23.84 -0.05
C ILE A 905 -28.51 24.98 -0.78
N ASP A 906 -29.83 24.89 -0.98
CA ASP A 906 -30.66 25.98 -1.52
C ASP A 906 -31.17 26.84 -0.36
N PRO A 907 -30.73 28.11 -0.21
CA PRO A 907 -31.21 29.00 0.84
C PRO A 907 -32.72 29.29 0.76
N SER A 908 -33.35 29.05 -0.40
CA SER A 908 -34.78 29.24 -0.62
C SER A 908 -35.64 28.01 -0.26
N THR A 909 -35.03 26.98 0.35
CA THR A 909 -35.73 25.78 0.81
C THR A 909 -36.73 26.15 1.92
N PRO A 910 -38.03 25.82 1.80
CA PRO A 910 -39.00 26.01 2.88
C PRO A 910 -38.59 25.28 4.18
N GLU A 911 -38.84 25.86 5.34
CA GLU A 911 -38.47 25.25 6.64
C GLU A 911 -39.18 23.91 6.88
N ASP A 912 -40.41 23.78 6.39
CA ASP A 912 -41.26 22.59 6.48
C ASP A 912 -41.05 21.62 5.30
N ALA A 913 -40.08 21.89 4.42
CA ALA A 913 -39.81 21.01 3.28
C ALA A 913 -39.42 19.60 3.74
N PRO A 914 -40.03 18.56 3.14
CA PRO A 914 -39.66 17.18 3.45
C PRO A 914 -38.21 16.92 3.04
N LYS A 915 -37.52 16.08 3.82
CA LYS A 915 -36.11 15.75 3.60
C LYS A 915 -35.94 14.92 2.35
N ARG A 916 -34.95 15.24 1.51
CA ARG A 916 -34.81 14.64 0.19
C ARG A 916 -34.77 13.12 0.24
N GLU A 917 -35.60 12.50 -0.60
CA GLU A 917 -35.47 11.11 -1.00
C GLU A 917 -35.36 11.03 -2.53
N SER A 918 -34.39 10.30 -3.04
CA SER A 918 -34.18 10.15 -4.49
C SER A 918 -33.56 8.81 -4.85
N ILE A 919 -33.85 8.33 -6.05
CA ILE A 919 -33.22 7.16 -6.67
C ILE A 919 -32.37 7.59 -7.87
N GLU A 920 -31.28 6.88 -8.07
CA GLU A 920 -30.38 7.00 -9.21
C GLU A 920 -30.13 5.61 -9.80
N LEU A 921 -30.50 5.39 -11.05
CA LEU A 921 -30.18 4.17 -11.80
C LEU A 921 -28.99 4.43 -12.70
N ARG A 922 -28.01 3.52 -12.75
CA ARG A 922 -26.87 3.63 -13.66
C ARG A 922 -26.99 2.62 -14.79
N ALA A 923 -26.96 3.13 -16.02
CA ALA A 923 -27.18 2.32 -17.21
C ALA A 923 -26.03 2.44 -18.21
N LEU A 924 -25.65 1.30 -18.79
CA LEU A 924 -24.90 1.22 -20.04
C LEU A 924 -25.88 1.30 -21.20
N VAL A 925 -25.60 2.19 -22.15
CA VAL A 925 -26.49 2.51 -23.28
C VAL A 925 -25.69 2.32 -24.57
N PHE A 926 -26.15 1.43 -25.46
CA PHE A 926 -25.47 1.04 -26.70
C PHE A 926 -26.31 1.38 -27.93
N TYR A 927 -25.62 1.69 -29.02
CA TYR A 927 -26.18 2.06 -30.30
C TYR A 927 -25.70 1.10 -31.39
N ASP A 928 -26.57 0.82 -32.36
CA ASP A 928 -26.26 -0.08 -33.49
C ASP A 928 -25.65 0.61 -34.70
#